data_AF-A0A9F2PLU0-F1
#
_entry.id   AF-A0A9F2PLU0-F1
#
_cell.length_a   1.000
_cell.length_b   1.000
_cell.length_c   1.000
_cell.angle_alpha   90.00
_cell.angle_beta   90.00
_cell.angle_gamma   90.00
#
_symmetry.space_group_name_H-M   'P 1'
#
loop_
_entity.id
_entity.type
_entity.pdbx_description
1 polymer ?
#
loop_
_entity_poly.entity_id
_entity_poly.type
_entity_poly.pdbx_seq_one_letter_code
_entity_poly.pdbx_strand_id
1 'polypeptide(L)'
;RQAAEALFARHARVGWHAAQRLLKRSKRTLRFNDPKFPQQWHLDNRKNPGMDINVTGVWERNVTGQGVTVVVVDDGVEHTIKDIQPNYSPEGSYDLNSNDPDPMPHPDEENGNHHGTRCAGEIAAASNNSFCAVGVAYGSRIAGIRVLDGPLTDSLEAIAFNKHYQINDIYSCSWGPDDDGKTVDGPHQLGKAALQHGVMAGRRGFGSIFVVASGNGGHHNDNCNYDGYANSIYTVTIGAVDEMGYKPFYAEECASMLAVTFSGGDKLMRSIATTDWDLQRGTGCTEGHTGTSAAAPLAAGLIALMLQVRPCLTWRDVQHIIVFTATKYEDHRARWDTNRAGLSHSHQHGFGLLNAWRLVNAAKVWESVPYLASYVSPLLKESRAIPLDPGQLEATWNVTEADLELSGLKTLEHVAVTVSITHPRRGNLEIRLLCPSGMDSLIGTARSMDSDPTGFVDWTFSTVRCWGEEAQGTYRLTIHDIGDEMLRAGRLDQWQLTLYGSSWTPTQIQERQRLLEKAMNGQFLNKDFVLPCPPGLRIPEQEPYAITANTLKTLMLLGSFAVFWTFYYMLEVFLMCNNVAFDLPARSRRAAKSLEDGAAMEDAVPLCKEVKAEIGAEQLPLGLRGLEEGWGSQGPHWGEDC
;
A
#
# COMPACT_ATOMS: atom_id res chain seq x y z
N ARG A 1 18.57 -22.72 -58.30
CA ARG A 1 17.86 -23.82 -57.63
C ARG A 1 17.96 -25.13 -58.40
N GLN A 2 17.39 -25.23 -59.61
CA GLN A 2 17.46 -26.44 -60.44
C GLN A 2 18.91 -26.90 -60.73
N ALA A 3 19.85 -25.97 -60.94
CA ALA A 3 21.27 -26.29 -61.12
C ALA A 3 21.91 -26.93 -59.86
N ALA A 4 21.51 -26.53 -58.66
CA ALA A 4 22.01 -27.09 -57.40
C ALA A 4 21.37 -28.45 -57.11
N GLU A 5 20.08 -28.60 -57.37
CA GLU A 5 19.37 -29.89 -57.28
C GLU A 5 19.98 -30.92 -58.26
N ALA A 6 20.31 -30.51 -59.49
CA ALA A 6 20.98 -31.36 -60.47
C ALA A 6 22.42 -31.74 -60.08
N LEU A 7 23.15 -30.84 -59.41
CA LEU A 7 24.50 -31.11 -58.90
C LEU A 7 24.46 -32.15 -57.76
N PHE A 8 23.55 -31.97 -56.79
CA PHE A 8 23.42 -32.86 -55.64
C PHE A 8 22.88 -34.24 -56.02
N ALA A 9 21.94 -34.32 -56.96
CA ALA A 9 21.43 -35.59 -57.48
C ALA A 9 22.48 -36.44 -58.22
N ARG A 10 23.54 -35.81 -58.77
CA ARG A 10 24.62 -36.50 -59.49
C ARG A 10 25.78 -36.93 -58.59
N HIS A 11 25.81 -36.48 -57.34
CA HIS A 11 26.93 -36.73 -56.45
C HIS A 11 26.73 -38.05 -55.70
N ALA A 12 27.52 -39.09 -56.03
CA ALA A 12 27.35 -40.47 -55.54
C ALA A 12 27.33 -40.68 -54.01
N ARG A 13 27.75 -39.66 -53.24
CA ARG A 13 27.73 -39.68 -51.76
C ARG A 13 26.53 -38.96 -51.13
N VAL A 14 25.64 -38.36 -51.92
CA VAL A 14 24.45 -37.64 -51.41
C VAL A 14 23.23 -38.55 -51.53
N GLY A 15 22.78 -39.12 -50.41
CA GLY A 15 21.63 -40.04 -50.37
C GLY A 15 20.26 -39.35 -50.46
N TRP A 16 20.15 -38.09 -50.01
CA TRP A 16 18.98 -37.24 -50.20
C TRP A 16 19.35 -35.77 -50.02
N HIS A 17 18.56 -34.86 -50.59
CA HIS A 17 18.66 -33.43 -50.34
C HIS A 17 17.26 -32.81 -50.32
N ALA A 18 17.06 -31.78 -49.50
CA ALA A 18 15.85 -30.97 -49.51
C ALA A 18 16.22 -29.51 -49.32
N ALA A 19 15.56 -28.62 -50.07
CA ALA A 19 15.67 -27.20 -49.82
C ALA A 19 15.03 -26.88 -48.47
N GLN A 20 15.79 -26.26 -47.57
CA GLN A 20 15.28 -25.81 -46.29
C GLN A 20 14.18 -24.77 -46.53
N ARG A 21 12.95 -25.11 -46.15
CA ARG A 21 11.83 -24.18 -46.14
C ARG A 21 11.73 -23.60 -44.73
N LEU A 22 11.68 -22.28 -44.63
CA LEU A 22 11.31 -21.62 -43.37
C LEU A 22 9.94 -22.17 -42.94
N LEU A 23 9.92 -22.87 -41.81
CA LEU A 23 8.68 -23.35 -41.21
C LEU A 23 7.97 -22.12 -40.62
N LYS A 24 6.94 -21.63 -41.30
CA LYS A 24 6.04 -20.61 -40.74
C LYS A 24 5.05 -21.34 -39.83
N ARG A 25 5.38 -21.44 -38.54
CA ARG A 25 4.46 -21.95 -37.52
C ARG A 25 3.69 -20.76 -36.94
N SER A 26 2.38 -20.72 -37.11
CA SER A 26 1.53 -19.85 -36.29
C SER A 26 1.24 -20.57 -34.97
N LYS A 27 1.37 -19.84 -33.86
CA LYS A 27 0.91 -20.32 -32.55
C LYS A 27 -0.61 -20.57 -32.65
N ARG A 28 -1.12 -21.69 -32.11
CA ARG A 28 -2.57 -21.83 -31.92
C ARG A 28 -2.98 -20.70 -30.98
N THR A 29 -3.77 -19.75 -31.46
CA THR A 29 -4.23 -18.65 -30.62
C THR A 29 -5.08 -19.23 -29.49
N LEU A 30 -4.79 -18.82 -28.26
CA LEU A 30 -5.73 -18.97 -27.16
C LEU A 30 -7.03 -18.28 -27.61
N ARG A 31 -8.13 -19.03 -27.65
CA ARG A 31 -9.43 -18.53 -28.12
C ARG A 31 -10.42 -18.65 -26.99
N PHE A 32 -10.92 -17.49 -26.59
CA PHE A 32 -12.05 -17.33 -25.70
C PHE A 32 -13.31 -17.10 -26.52
N ASN A 33 -14.44 -17.65 -26.10
CA ASN A 33 -15.74 -17.41 -26.74
C ASN A 33 -16.42 -16.12 -26.20
N ASP A 34 -15.75 -15.43 -25.29
CA ASP A 34 -16.23 -14.23 -24.60
C ASP A 34 -16.22 -13.02 -25.56
N PRO A 35 -17.36 -12.34 -25.76
CA PRO A 35 -17.58 -11.39 -26.85
C PRO A 35 -16.72 -10.12 -26.78
N LYS A 36 -16.25 -9.72 -25.58
CA LYS A 36 -15.39 -8.54 -25.35
C LYS A 36 -13.91 -8.87 -25.30
N PHE A 37 -13.50 -10.14 -25.31
CA PHE A 37 -12.08 -10.51 -25.35
C PHE A 37 -11.31 -9.86 -26.52
N PRO A 38 -11.86 -9.73 -27.76
CA PRO A 38 -11.20 -9.00 -28.83
C PRO A 38 -10.94 -7.50 -28.55
N GLN A 39 -11.70 -6.90 -27.64
CA GLN A 39 -11.57 -5.51 -27.18
C GLN A 39 -10.62 -5.38 -25.98
N GLN A 40 -10.29 -6.48 -25.28
CA GLN A 40 -9.33 -6.51 -24.17
C GLN A 40 -7.88 -6.46 -24.67
N TRP A 41 -7.54 -5.33 -25.27
CA TRP A 41 -6.22 -5.07 -25.85
C TRP A 41 -5.09 -5.13 -24.82
N HIS A 42 -5.37 -4.83 -23.56
CA HIS A 42 -4.42 -4.94 -22.45
C HIS A 42 -3.99 -6.41 -22.20
N LEU A 43 -4.75 -7.41 -22.68
CA LEU A 43 -4.45 -8.84 -22.56
C LEU A 43 -3.84 -9.45 -23.84
N ASP A 44 -4.37 -9.09 -25.01
CA ASP A 44 -3.94 -9.54 -26.35
C ASP A 44 -4.02 -8.37 -27.36
N ASN A 45 -2.95 -7.58 -27.49
CA ASN A 45 -2.97 -6.40 -28.37
C ASN A 45 -2.61 -6.76 -29.82
N ARG A 46 -3.64 -7.10 -30.61
CA ARG A 46 -3.45 -7.42 -32.03
C ARG A 46 -3.09 -6.23 -32.92
N LYS A 47 -3.41 -5.01 -32.47
CA LYS A 47 -3.14 -3.76 -33.21
C LYS A 47 -1.69 -3.33 -33.03
N ASN A 48 -1.22 -3.34 -31.78
CA ASN A 48 0.14 -2.98 -31.39
C ASN A 48 0.78 -4.14 -30.59
N PRO A 49 1.33 -5.17 -31.27
CA PRO A 49 1.92 -6.31 -30.59
C PRO A 49 3.02 -5.91 -29.60
N GLY A 50 2.95 -6.42 -28.37
CA GLY A 50 3.88 -6.09 -27.28
C GLY A 50 3.40 -4.94 -26.38
N MET A 51 2.31 -4.24 -26.76
CA MET A 51 1.63 -3.26 -25.91
C MET A 51 0.46 -3.92 -25.17
N ASP A 52 0.77 -4.97 -24.43
CA ASP A 52 -0.12 -5.76 -23.57
C ASP A 52 0.68 -6.31 -22.37
N ILE A 53 -0.01 -6.84 -21.37
CA ILE A 53 0.64 -7.39 -20.15
C ILE A 53 1.32 -8.75 -20.40
N ASN A 54 1.38 -9.24 -21.64
CA ASN A 54 2.03 -10.49 -22.05
C ASN A 54 1.54 -11.74 -21.28
N VAL A 55 0.23 -11.86 -21.06
CA VAL A 55 -0.39 -12.93 -20.26
C VAL A 55 -0.70 -14.21 -21.04
N THR A 56 -0.89 -14.13 -22.35
CA THR A 56 -1.34 -15.29 -23.16
C THR A 56 -0.42 -16.51 -23.06
N GLY A 57 0.91 -16.30 -22.99
CA GLY A 57 1.88 -17.38 -22.80
C GLY A 57 1.84 -18.03 -21.41
N VAL A 58 1.35 -17.32 -20.40
CA VAL A 58 1.13 -17.81 -19.03
C VAL A 58 -0.12 -18.70 -18.98
N TRP A 59 -1.22 -18.24 -19.57
CA TRP A 59 -2.48 -18.99 -19.66
C TRP A 59 -2.36 -20.31 -20.44
N GLU A 60 -1.60 -20.32 -21.53
CA GLU A 60 -1.30 -21.56 -22.29
C GLU A 60 -0.64 -22.66 -21.45
N ARG A 61 -0.11 -22.32 -20.27
CA ARG A 61 0.53 -23.24 -19.33
C ARG A 61 -0.26 -23.43 -18.04
N ASN A 62 -1.57 -23.18 -18.11
CA ASN A 62 -2.51 -23.41 -17.01
C ASN A 62 -2.19 -22.62 -15.73
N VAL A 63 -1.53 -21.47 -15.87
CA VAL A 63 -1.41 -20.48 -14.81
C VAL A 63 -2.47 -19.43 -15.06
N THR A 64 -3.52 -19.45 -14.26
CA THR A 64 -4.78 -18.71 -14.45
C THR A 64 -5.28 -18.04 -13.17
N GLY A 65 -4.55 -18.15 -12.05
CA GLY A 65 -4.93 -17.65 -10.72
C GLY A 65 -5.46 -18.72 -9.75
N GLN A 66 -5.54 -19.98 -10.16
CA GLN A 66 -6.14 -21.05 -9.35
C GLN A 66 -5.53 -21.15 -7.95
N GLY A 67 -6.41 -21.24 -6.94
CA GLY A 67 -6.01 -21.37 -5.53
C GLY A 67 -5.65 -20.05 -4.84
N VAL A 68 -5.86 -18.91 -5.52
CA VAL A 68 -5.65 -17.56 -4.97
C VAL A 68 -6.98 -16.84 -4.87
N THR A 69 -7.23 -16.14 -3.76
CA THR A 69 -8.40 -15.29 -3.59
C THR A 69 -7.99 -13.82 -3.62
N VAL A 70 -8.58 -13.05 -4.52
CA VAL A 70 -8.42 -11.59 -4.56
C VAL A 70 -9.69 -10.95 -4.00
N VAL A 71 -9.57 -9.93 -3.16
CA VAL A 71 -10.70 -9.16 -2.65
C VAL A 71 -10.64 -7.73 -3.18
N VAL A 72 -11.77 -7.26 -3.70
CA VAL A 72 -11.98 -5.88 -4.13
C VAL A 72 -12.59 -5.11 -2.97
N VAL A 73 -11.86 -4.14 -2.42
CA VAL A 73 -12.32 -3.30 -1.31
C VAL A 73 -12.83 -1.99 -1.91
N ASP A 74 -14.14 -1.87 -2.08
CA ASP A 74 -14.74 -0.83 -2.93
C ASP A 74 -16.21 -0.54 -2.60
N ASP A 75 -17.01 -0.12 -3.58
CA ASP A 75 -18.46 0.18 -3.50
C ASP A 75 -19.38 -1.06 -3.54
N GLY A 76 -18.81 -2.23 -3.81
CA GLY A 76 -19.52 -3.51 -3.88
C GLY A 76 -19.10 -4.35 -5.09
N VAL A 77 -19.50 -5.62 -5.09
CA VAL A 77 -19.26 -6.53 -6.22
C VAL A 77 -20.56 -7.25 -6.54
N GLU A 78 -21.07 -7.09 -7.76
CA GLU A 78 -22.24 -7.83 -8.25
C GLU A 78 -21.88 -9.31 -8.40
N HIS A 79 -21.95 -10.05 -7.30
CA HIS A 79 -21.47 -11.43 -7.25
C HIS A 79 -22.37 -12.42 -8.03
N THR A 80 -23.51 -11.96 -8.54
CA THR A 80 -24.45 -12.78 -9.33
C THR A 80 -24.27 -12.65 -10.84
N ILE A 81 -23.46 -11.68 -11.32
CA ILE A 81 -23.19 -11.53 -12.75
C ILE A 81 -22.47 -12.77 -13.28
N LYS A 82 -22.81 -13.17 -14.50
CA LYS A 82 -22.34 -14.42 -15.13
C LYS A 82 -20.81 -14.56 -15.19
N ASP A 83 -20.08 -13.45 -15.30
CA ASP A 83 -18.61 -13.43 -15.31
C ASP A 83 -17.99 -13.50 -13.91
N ILE A 84 -18.71 -13.22 -12.84
CA ILE A 84 -18.17 -13.26 -11.47
C ILE A 84 -18.68 -14.46 -10.69
N GLN A 85 -19.95 -14.83 -10.86
CA GLN A 85 -20.63 -15.88 -10.11
C GLN A 85 -19.84 -17.20 -9.99
N PRO A 86 -19.19 -17.73 -11.06
CA PRO A 86 -18.42 -18.97 -10.95
C PRO A 86 -17.17 -18.86 -10.06
N ASN A 87 -16.61 -17.65 -9.95
CA ASN A 87 -15.37 -17.35 -9.24
C ASN A 87 -15.63 -16.70 -7.86
N TYR A 88 -16.87 -16.35 -7.53
CA TYR A 88 -17.21 -15.65 -6.30
C TYR A 88 -16.78 -16.41 -5.03
N SER A 89 -16.24 -15.65 -4.07
CA SER A 89 -15.81 -16.11 -2.75
C SER A 89 -16.68 -15.50 -1.66
N PRO A 90 -17.79 -16.14 -1.26
CA PRO A 90 -18.62 -15.64 -0.17
C PRO A 90 -17.87 -15.65 1.17
N GLU A 91 -16.98 -16.62 1.37
CA GLU A 91 -16.14 -16.76 2.57
C GLU A 91 -15.09 -15.63 2.74
N GLY A 92 -14.71 -14.96 1.65
CA GLY A 92 -13.82 -13.81 1.66
C GLY A 92 -14.54 -12.45 1.62
N SER A 93 -15.87 -12.44 1.46
CA SER A 93 -16.66 -11.23 1.19
C SER A 93 -17.42 -10.72 2.41
N TYR A 94 -17.69 -9.42 2.43
CA TYR A 94 -18.50 -8.79 3.48
C TYR A 94 -18.97 -7.39 3.07
N ASP A 95 -20.13 -6.97 3.55
CA ASP A 95 -20.60 -5.59 3.46
C ASP A 95 -20.41 -4.89 4.81
N LEU A 96 -19.51 -3.92 4.85
CA LEU A 96 -19.24 -3.10 6.04
C LEU A 96 -20.18 -1.89 6.15
N ASN A 97 -20.79 -1.44 5.06
CA ASN A 97 -21.77 -0.36 5.08
C ASN A 97 -23.10 -0.84 5.69
N SER A 98 -23.56 -2.05 5.34
CA SER A 98 -24.80 -2.66 5.85
C SER A 98 -24.57 -3.64 7.02
N ASN A 99 -23.30 -4.01 7.26
CA ASN A 99 -22.87 -4.97 8.28
C ASN A 99 -23.51 -6.36 8.13
N ASP A 100 -23.37 -6.95 6.94
CA ASP A 100 -23.85 -8.28 6.61
C ASP A 100 -22.90 -8.97 5.59
N PRO A 101 -23.07 -10.26 5.26
CA PRO A 101 -22.10 -10.98 4.41
C PRO A 101 -22.29 -10.75 2.90
N ASP A 102 -23.29 -9.99 2.44
CA ASP A 102 -23.60 -9.80 1.01
C ASP A 102 -23.00 -8.48 0.47
N PRO A 103 -21.91 -8.52 -0.33
CA PRO A 103 -21.26 -7.33 -0.86
C PRO A 103 -21.96 -6.76 -2.11
N MET A 104 -23.22 -7.13 -2.38
CA MET A 104 -23.96 -6.63 -3.54
C MET A 104 -23.95 -5.10 -3.58
N PRO A 105 -23.65 -4.47 -4.74
CA PRO A 105 -23.75 -3.03 -4.85
C PRO A 105 -25.19 -2.57 -4.62
N HIS A 106 -25.37 -1.46 -3.93
CA HIS A 106 -26.69 -0.93 -3.63
C HIS A 106 -27.12 0.11 -4.67
N PRO A 107 -28.35 0.04 -5.21
CA PRO A 107 -28.89 1.04 -6.14
C PRO A 107 -28.88 2.47 -5.61
N ASP A 108 -28.27 3.38 -6.34
CA ASP A 108 -28.29 4.82 -6.10
C ASP A 108 -28.82 5.59 -7.33
N GLU A 109 -29.27 6.84 -7.13
CA GLU A 109 -29.88 7.64 -8.20
C GLU A 109 -28.89 7.93 -9.36
N GLU A 110 -27.59 7.94 -9.06
CA GLU A 110 -26.52 8.26 -10.01
C GLU A 110 -25.89 7.00 -10.67
N ASN A 111 -26.28 5.79 -10.24
CA ASN A 111 -25.64 4.52 -10.63
C ASN A 111 -24.11 4.58 -10.41
N GLY A 112 -23.69 5.09 -9.25
CA GLY A 112 -22.30 5.29 -8.86
C GLY A 112 -21.60 4.01 -8.43
N ASN A 113 -22.34 3.05 -7.85
CA ASN A 113 -21.79 1.84 -7.22
C ASN A 113 -21.36 0.72 -8.21
N HIS A 114 -20.81 1.10 -9.37
CA HIS A 114 -20.40 0.19 -10.43
C HIS A 114 -18.91 -0.18 -10.41
N HIS A 115 -18.12 0.51 -9.58
CA HIS A 115 -16.67 0.56 -9.69
C HIS A 115 -16.02 -0.75 -9.24
N GLY A 116 -16.42 -1.32 -8.10
CA GLY A 116 -15.92 -2.58 -7.60
C GLY A 116 -16.24 -3.76 -8.52
N THR A 117 -17.43 -3.76 -9.15
CA THR A 117 -17.80 -4.78 -10.14
C THR A 117 -16.93 -4.73 -11.40
N ARG A 118 -16.52 -3.53 -11.84
CA ARG A 118 -15.56 -3.37 -12.96
C ARG A 118 -14.18 -3.92 -12.61
N CYS A 119 -13.67 -3.53 -11.44
CA CYS A 119 -12.38 -3.99 -10.92
C CYS A 119 -12.35 -5.53 -10.77
N ALA A 120 -13.42 -6.11 -10.23
CA ALA A 120 -13.55 -7.56 -10.05
C ALA A 120 -13.45 -8.34 -11.38
N GLY A 121 -14.04 -7.81 -12.45
CA GLY A 121 -13.98 -8.42 -13.77
C GLY A 121 -12.60 -8.40 -14.39
N GLU A 122 -11.84 -7.32 -14.20
CA GLU A 122 -10.45 -7.23 -14.70
C GLU A 122 -9.57 -8.28 -14.06
N ILE A 123 -9.79 -8.56 -12.77
CA ILE A 123 -9.04 -9.57 -12.02
C ILE A 123 -9.47 -10.96 -12.44
N ALA A 124 -10.77 -11.29 -12.35
CA ALA A 124 -11.23 -12.67 -12.35
C ALA A 124 -12.57 -12.91 -13.08
N ALA A 125 -12.91 -12.11 -14.11
CA ALA A 125 -14.02 -12.48 -15.00
C ALA A 125 -13.80 -13.90 -15.58
N ALA A 126 -14.83 -14.73 -15.46
CA ALA A 126 -14.84 -16.13 -15.85
C ALA A 126 -14.65 -16.26 -17.36
N SER A 127 -13.75 -17.16 -17.77
CA SER A 127 -13.47 -17.37 -19.19
C SER A 127 -14.41 -18.42 -19.82
N ASN A 128 -14.55 -18.34 -21.14
CA ASN A 128 -15.25 -19.31 -21.98
C ASN A 128 -16.74 -19.50 -21.66
N ASN A 129 -17.39 -18.51 -21.07
CA ASN A 129 -18.81 -18.58 -20.71
C ASN A 129 -19.72 -17.90 -21.75
N SER A 130 -19.17 -17.35 -22.83
CA SER A 130 -19.87 -16.59 -23.87
C SER A 130 -20.55 -15.32 -23.35
N PHE A 131 -20.01 -14.73 -22.29
CA PHE A 131 -20.45 -13.48 -21.69
C PHE A 131 -19.24 -12.56 -21.52
N CYS A 132 -19.51 -11.26 -21.50
CA CYS A 132 -18.54 -10.18 -21.38
C CYS A 132 -17.09 -10.48 -21.79
N ALA A 133 -16.21 -10.72 -20.82
CA ALA A 133 -14.78 -10.49 -20.88
C ALA A 133 -14.03 -11.65 -20.20
N VAL A 134 -12.71 -11.53 -20.09
CA VAL A 134 -11.87 -12.51 -19.40
C VAL A 134 -10.96 -11.78 -18.41
N GLY A 135 -10.93 -12.22 -17.15
CA GLY A 135 -10.05 -11.65 -16.14
C GLY A 135 -8.59 -12.07 -16.36
N VAL A 136 -7.64 -11.25 -15.92
CA VAL A 136 -6.20 -11.57 -15.94
C VAL A 136 -5.94 -12.91 -15.27
N ALA A 137 -6.58 -13.14 -14.14
CA ALA A 137 -6.54 -14.35 -13.34
C ALA A 137 -7.94 -14.99 -13.27
N TYR A 138 -8.49 -15.33 -14.44
CA TYR A 138 -9.84 -15.92 -14.59
C TYR A 138 -10.10 -17.24 -13.85
N GLY A 139 -9.07 -17.85 -13.25
CA GLY A 139 -9.17 -19.03 -12.39
C GLY A 139 -9.02 -18.74 -10.89
N SER A 140 -8.76 -17.48 -10.49
CA SER A 140 -8.79 -17.03 -9.11
C SER A 140 -10.21 -17.02 -8.54
N ARG A 141 -10.31 -17.04 -7.22
CA ARG A 141 -11.53 -16.63 -6.53
C ARG A 141 -11.56 -15.10 -6.38
N ILE A 142 -12.76 -14.52 -6.37
CA ILE A 142 -12.97 -13.08 -6.22
C ILE A 142 -13.95 -12.79 -5.08
N ALA A 143 -13.54 -11.95 -4.14
CA ALA A 143 -14.35 -11.48 -3.03
C ALA A 143 -14.63 -9.98 -3.16
N GLY A 144 -15.68 -9.50 -2.49
CA GLY A 144 -16.01 -8.08 -2.37
C GLY A 144 -16.06 -7.66 -0.91
N ILE A 145 -15.41 -6.54 -0.57
CA ILE A 145 -15.64 -5.81 0.68
C ILE A 145 -16.29 -4.47 0.31
N ARG A 146 -17.59 -4.34 0.54
CA ARG A 146 -18.34 -3.09 0.32
C ARG A 146 -18.08 -2.16 1.51
N VAL A 147 -17.41 -1.05 1.27
CA VAL A 147 -17.05 -0.06 2.31
C VAL A 147 -17.18 1.39 1.84
N LEU A 148 -17.17 1.65 0.53
CA LEU A 148 -17.20 3.01 -0.04
C LEU A 148 -18.61 3.57 -0.26
N ASP A 149 -19.65 2.77 -0.08
CA ASP A 149 -21.04 3.19 -0.28
C ASP A 149 -21.65 3.74 1.02
N GLY A 150 -20.99 4.77 1.54
CA GLY A 150 -21.34 5.44 2.80
C GLY A 150 -20.12 6.10 3.46
N PRO A 151 -20.31 6.70 4.66
CA PRO A 151 -19.21 7.34 5.38
C PRO A 151 -18.10 6.35 5.74
N LEU A 152 -16.90 6.56 5.20
CA LEU A 152 -15.72 5.80 5.57
C LEU A 152 -15.11 6.37 6.86
N THR A 153 -14.87 5.51 7.85
CA THR A 153 -14.17 5.87 9.10
C THR A 153 -12.90 5.05 9.23
N ASP A 154 -11.90 5.56 9.97
CA ASP A 154 -10.65 4.85 10.28
C ASP A 154 -10.90 3.42 10.81
N SER A 155 -11.96 3.23 11.60
CA SER A 155 -12.33 1.92 12.11
C SER A 155 -12.87 0.96 11.05
N LEU A 156 -13.67 1.45 10.09
CA LEU A 156 -14.19 0.64 8.99
C LEU A 156 -13.08 0.27 8.01
N GLU A 157 -12.20 1.22 7.72
CA GLU A 157 -10.99 1.03 6.92
C GLU A 157 -10.09 -0.06 7.52
N ALA A 158 -9.81 0.02 8.82
CA ALA A 158 -9.02 -0.97 9.54
C ALA A 158 -9.63 -2.38 9.50
N ILE A 159 -10.96 -2.47 9.62
CA ILE A 159 -11.69 -3.73 9.48
C ILE A 159 -11.57 -4.23 8.04
N ALA A 160 -11.74 -3.38 7.02
CA ALA A 160 -11.67 -3.75 5.62
C ALA A 160 -10.33 -4.40 5.27
N PHE A 161 -9.20 -3.81 5.69
CA PHE A 161 -7.86 -4.34 5.42
C PHE A 161 -7.56 -5.70 6.09
N ASN A 162 -8.29 -6.06 7.14
CA ASN A 162 -8.11 -7.33 7.86
C ASN A 162 -9.31 -8.27 7.74
N LYS A 163 -10.37 -7.90 7.01
CA LYS A 163 -11.52 -8.78 6.88
C LYS A 163 -11.11 -10.03 6.09
N HIS A 164 -11.21 -11.19 6.74
CA HIS A 164 -10.87 -12.49 6.18
C HIS A 164 -9.42 -12.60 5.64
N TYR A 165 -8.42 -11.99 6.30
CA TYR A 165 -7.01 -11.96 5.86
C TYR A 165 -6.29 -13.31 5.77
N GLN A 166 -6.92 -14.41 6.22
CA GLN A 166 -6.44 -15.79 6.02
C GLN A 166 -7.02 -16.46 4.77
N ILE A 167 -8.10 -15.90 4.22
CA ILE A 167 -8.80 -16.38 3.01
C ILE A 167 -8.40 -15.50 1.83
N ASN A 168 -8.43 -14.18 2.03
CA ASN A 168 -8.08 -13.18 1.02
C ASN A 168 -6.56 -13.03 0.95
N ASP A 169 -5.98 -13.31 -0.22
CA ASP A 169 -4.54 -13.18 -0.44
C ASP A 169 -4.14 -11.75 -0.82
N ILE A 170 -4.91 -11.16 -1.73
CA ILE A 170 -4.60 -9.88 -2.36
C ILE A 170 -5.80 -8.95 -2.17
N TYR A 171 -5.55 -7.74 -1.69
CA TYR A 171 -6.52 -6.67 -1.49
C TYR A 171 -6.29 -5.62 -2.58
N SER A 172 -7.25 -5.47 -3.49
CA SER A 172 -7.22 -4.44 -4.53
C SER A 172 -8.02 -3.24 -4.04
N CYS A 173 -7.34 -2.11 -3.84
CA CYS A 173 -7.91 -0.87 -3.33
C CYS A 173 -7.67 0.25 -4.35
N SER A 174 -8.73 0.71 -5.00
CA SER A 174 -8.65 1.75 -6.03
C SER A 174 -9.23 3.08 -5.54
N TRP A 175 -8.92 3.43 -4.28
CA TRP A 175 -9.39 4.61 -3.55
C TRP A 175 -8.29 5.17 -2.65
N GLY A 176 -8.45 6.43 -2.24
CA GLY A 176 -7.52 7.19 -1.42
C GLY A 176 -8.15 8.53 -1.01
N PRO A 177 -7.37 9.52 -0.58
CA PRO A 177 -7.84 10.90 -0.37
C PRO A 177 -8.35 11.54 -1.67
N ASP A 178 -8.93 12.73 -1.56
CA ASP A 178 -9.35 13.50 -2.74
C ASP A 178 -8.14 13.86 -3.62
N ASP A 179 -8.18 13.45 -4.89
CA ASP A 179 -7.17 13.69 -5.92
C ASP A 179 -7.20 15.16 -6.45
N ASP A 180 -7.32 16.15 -5.57
CA ASP A 180 -7.63 17.55 -5.93
C ASP A 180 -6.39 18.46 -6.08
N GLY A 181 -5.19 17.91 -5.90
CA GLY A 181 -3.94 18.68 -5.92
C GLY A 181 -3.71 19.51 -4.66
N LYS A 182 -4.43 19.26 -3.56
CA LYS A 182 -4.34 20.04 -2.31
C LYS A 182 -4.34 19.18 -1.06
N THR A 183 -5.06 18.07 -1.11
CA THR A 183 -5.24 17.16 0.03
C THR A 183 -3.94 16.49 0.40
N VAL A 184 -3.70 16.33 1.69
CA VAL A 184 -2.60 15.54 2.25
C VAL A 184 -3.21 14.72 3.36
N ASP A 185 -3.45 13.45 3.10
CA ASP A 185 -4.08 12.55 4.06
C ASP A 185 -3.67 11.10 3.76
N GLY A 186 -4.04 10.19 4.64
CA GLY A 186 -3.76 8.78 4.48
C GLY A 186 -4.42 7.96 5.57
N PRO A 187 -3.98 6.70 5.77
CA PRO A 187 -4.55 5.89 6.83
C PRO A 187 -4.30 6.53 8.19
N HIS A 188 -5.35 6.59 9.01
CA HIS A 188 -5.25 7.09 10.39
C HIS A 188 -4.72 5.96 11.30
N GLN A 189 -4.85 6.08 12.62
CA GLN A 189 -4.12 5.20 13.54
C GLN A 189 -4.54 3.73 13.39
N LEU A 190 -5.83 3.46 13.24
CA LEU A 190 -6.33 2.09 13.08
C LEU A 190 -6.01 1.55 11.69
N GLY A 191 -6.19 2.33 10.63
CA GLY A 191 -5.83 1.97 9.26
C GLY A 191 -4.34 1.63 9.12
N LYS A 192 -3.44 2.44 9.70
CA LYS A 192 -1.99 2.18 9.72
C LYS A 192 -1.67 0.88 10.46
N ALA A 193 -2.26 0.68 11.64
CA ALA A 193 -2.07 -0.55 12.41
C ALA A 193 -2.63 -1.77 11.65
N ALA A 194 -3.73 -1.60 10.92
CA ALA A 194 -4.37 -2.63 10.13
C ALA A 194 -3.54 -3.05 8.91
N LEU A 195 -2.95 -2.10 8.18
CA LEU A 195 -2.00 -2.39 7.08
C LEU A 195 -0.79 -3.17 7.61
N GLN A 196 -0.19 -2.69 8.71
CA GLN A 196 0.94 -3.36 9.34
C GLN A 196 0.57 -4.78 9.80
N HIS A 197 -0.58 -4.95 10.45
CA HIS A 197 -1.06 -6.26 10.87
C HIS A 197 -1.32 -7.18 9.68
N GLY A 198 -1.92 -6.68 8.60
CA GLY A 198 -2.19 -7.43 7.38
C GLY A 198 -0.91 -7.99 6.75
N VAL A 199 0.15 -7.19 6.63
CA VAL A 199 1.43 -7.67 6.07
C VAL A 199 2.20 -8.59 7.02
N MET A 200 1.91 -8.58 8.32
CA MET A 200 2.56 -9.44 9.31
C MET A 200 1.85 -10.78 9.51
N ALA A 201 0.51 -10.78 9.56
CA ALA A 201 -0.31 -11.95 9.90
C ALA A 201 -1.07 -12.53 8.71
N GLY A 202 -1.35 -11.72 7.68
CA GLY A 202 -2.02 -12.14 6.44
C GLY A 202 -1.47 -13.43 5.86
N ARG A 203 -2.32 -14.26 5.24
CA ARG A 203 -1.89 -15.45 4.49
C ARG A 203 -0.95 -16.36 5.30
N ARG A 204 -1.33 -16.71 6.54
CA ARG A 204 -0.52 -17.53 7.44
C ARG A 204 0.89 -16.97 7.65
N GLY A 205 1.01 -15.64 7.81
CA GLY A 205 2.29 -14.97 8.04
C GLY A 205 3.14 -14.70 6.81
N PHE A 206 2.67 -15.03 5.60
CA PHE A 206 3.32 -14.53 4.37
C PHE A 206 2.99 -13.05 4.11
N GLY A 207 1.94 -12.54 4.74
CA GLY A 207 1.48 -11.15 4.64
C GLY A 207 0.51 -10.94 3.49
N SER A 208 -0.61 -10.27 3.80
CA SER A 208 -1.56 -9.77 2.82
C SER A 208 -0.86 -8.84 1.84
N ILE A 209 -1.28 -8.87 0.58
CA ILE A 209 -0.74 -7.99 -0.45
C ILE A 209 -1.78 -6.91 -0.75
N PHE A 210 -1.48 -5.67 -0.39
CA PHE A 210 -2.33 -4.52 -0.70
C PHE A 210 -1.87 -3.90 -2.00
N VAL A 211 -2.73 -3.85 -3.02
CA VAL A 211 -2.46 -3.20 -4.32
C VAL A 211 -3.28 -1.93 -4.36
N VAL A 212 -2.61 -0.79 -4.54
CA VAL A 212 -3.23 0.53 -4.46
C VAL A 212 -3.02 1.28 -5.78
N ALA A 213 -4.08 1.91 -6.28
CA ALA A 213 -3.99 2.81 -7.43
C ALA A 213 -3.26 4.10 -7.03
N SER A 214 -2.42 4.63 -7.90
CA SER A 214 -1.63 5.83 -7.57
C SER A 214 -2.39 7.16 -7.62
N GLY A 215 -3.72 7.19 -7.75
CA GLY A 215 -4.49 8.45 -7.85
C GLY A 215 -4.67 9.00 -9.27
N ASN A 216 -5.66 9.86 -9.44
CA ASN A 216 -6.14 10.45 -10.70
C ASN A 216 -6.03 12.00 -10.75
N GLY A 217 -5.25 12.59 -9.84
CA GLY A 217 -5.06 14.04 -9.67
C GLY A 217 -4.02 14.67 -10.60
N GLY A 218 -3.51 13.95 -11.61
CA GLY A 218 -2.44 14.44 -12.48
C GLY A 218 -2.77 15.75 -13.21
N HIS A 219 -4.04 15.97 -13.55
CA HIS A 219 -4.53 17.19 -14.17
C HIS A 219 -4.67 18.38 -13.20
N HIS A 220 -4.66 18.10 -11.90
CA HIS A 220 -4.59 19.06 -10.80
C HIS A 220 -3.15 19.27 -10.30
N ASN A 221 -2.15 18.74 -11.01
CA ASN A 221 -0.75 18.72 -10.60
C ASN A 221 -0.53 18.01 -9.25
N ASP A 222 -1.35 17.00 -8.95
CA ASP A 222 -1.18 16.20 -7.74
C ASP A 222 -0.03 15.18 -7.86
N ASN A 223 0.34 14.61 -6.71
CA ASN A 223 1.42 13.65 -6.60
C ASN A 223 1.11 12.62 -5.50
N CYS A 224 1.25 11.34 -5.84
CA CYS A 224 0.86 10.24 -4.97
C CYS A 224 1.69 10.10 -3.68
N ASN A 225 2.75 10.88 -3.48
CA ASN A 225 3.42 10.98 -2.19
C ASN A 225 2.69 11.83 -1.15
N TYR A 226 1.60 12.52 -1.55
CA TYR A 226 0.66 13.20 -0.66
C TYR A 226 -0.52 12.31 -0.23
N ASP A 227 -0.63 11.14 -0.85
CA ASP A 227 -1.54 10.07 -0.46
C ASP A 227 -0.78 9.04 0.42
N GLY A 228 -1.16 8.93 1.69
CA GLY A 228 -0.52 8.03 2.65
C GLY A 228 -0.80 6.54 2.42
N TYR A 229 -1.77 6.17 1.57
CA TYR A 229 -1.99 4.79 1.11
C TYR A 229 -1.00 4.44 0.00
N ALA A 230 -0.93 5.27 -1.05
CA ALA A 230 0.00 5.09 -2.16
C ALA A 230 1.48 5.23 -1.75
N ASN A 231 1.76 6.03 -0.72
CA ASN A 231 3.12 6.24 -0.20
C ASN A 231 3.51 5.28 0.94
N SER A 232 2.65 4.31 1.28
CA SER A 232 2.94 3.32 2.32
C SER A 232 3.90 2.25 1.84
N ILE A 233 4.85 1.83 2.68
CA ILE A 233 5.73 0.69 2.36
C ILE A 233 4.97 -0.64 2.23
N TYR A 234 3.79 -0.71 2.85
CA TYR A 234 2.97 -1.93 2.93
C TYR A 234 2.11 -2.16 1.68
N THR A 235 2.05 -1.17 0.79
CA THR A 235 1.22 -1.21 -0.42
C THR A 235 2.09 -1.41 -1.67
N VAL A 236 1.47 -1.99 -2.69
CA VAL A 236 2.00 -2.09 -4.04
C VAL A 236 1.31 -1.01 -4.86
N THR A 237 1.97 0.14 -4.97
CA THR A 237 1.42 1.31 -5.66
C THR A 237 1.62 1.21 -7.17
N ILE A 238 0.50 1.25 -7.89
CA ILE A 238 0.42 1.02 -9.33
C ILE A 238 -0.14 2.26 -10.04
N GLY A 239 0.67 2.83 -10.93
CA GLY A 239 0.22 3.87 -11.85
C GLY A 239 -0.36 3.31 -13.16
N ALA A 240 -0.76 4.21 -14.05
CA ALA A 240 -1.38 3.86 -15.32
C ALA A 240 -0.55 4.30 -16.53
N VAL A 241 -0.63 3.50 -17.60
CA VAL A 241 -0.20 3.86 -18.95
C VAL A 241 -1.33 3.62 -19.96
N ASP A 242 -1.40 4.44 -21.00
CA ASP A 242 -2.35 4.27 -22.10
C ASP A 242 -1.94 3.14 -23.07
N GLU A 243 -2.73 2.93 -24.13
CA GLU A 243 -2.47 1.89 -25.14
C GLU A 243 -1.16 2.04 -25.94
N MET A 244 -0.46 3.17 -25.77
CA MET A 244 0.84 3.49 -26.36
C MET A 244 1.98 3.49 -25.34
N GLY A 245 1.70 3.19 -24.06
CA GLY A 245 2.69 3.13 -22.99
C GLY A 245 3.00 4.49 -22.36
N TYR A 246 2.24 5.53 -22.68
CA TYR A 246 2.44 6.87 -22.12
C TYR A 246 1.59 7.09 -20.87
N LYS A 247 2.08 7.91 -19.96
CA LYS A 247 1.35 8.37 -18.78
C LYS A 247 0.09 9.16 -19.23
N PRO A 248 -1.14 8.74 -18.87
CA PRO A 248 -2.36 9.48 -19.15
C PRO A 248 -2.40 10.81 -18.38
N PHE A 249 -3.21 11.76 -18.85
CA PHE A 249 -3.32 13.11 -18.26
C PHE A 249 -3.78 13.12 -16.79
N TYR A 250 -4.58 12.12 -16.39
CA TYR A 250 -5.10 12.00 -15.03
C TYR A 250 -4.10 11.30 -14.09
N ALA A 251 -3.19 10.47 -14.58
CA ALA A 251 -2.37 9.65 -13.72
C ALA A 251 -1.36 10.51 -12.93
N GLU A 252 -1.24 10.25 -11.64
CA GLU A 252 -0.22 10.91 -10.81
C GLU A 252 1.15 10.26 -10.97
N GLU A 253 2.19 11.01 -10.59
CA GLU A 253 3.57 10.56 -10.57
C GLU A 253 4.14 10.74 -9.16
N CYS A 254 4.95 9.79 -8.68
CA CYS A 254 5.62 9.92 -7.38
C CYS A 254 6.81 8.96 -7.23
N ALA A 255 7.64 9.22 -6.22
CA ALA A 255 8.86 8.45 -5.96
C ALA A 255 8.59 7.08 -5.29
N SER A 256 7.41 6.88 -4.71
CA SER A 256 6.99 5.64 -4.04
C SER A 256 6.36 4.61 -4.98
N MET A 257 5.98 5.00 -6.20
CA MET A 257 5.36 4.10 -7.18
C MET A 257 6.30 2.95 -7.58
N LEU A 258 5.81 1.71 -7.48
CA LEU A 258 6.58 0.53 -7.85
C LEU A 258 6.53 0.24 -9.34
N ALA A 259 5.37 0.33 -9.97
CA ALA A 259 5.19 -0.05 -11.36
C ALA A 259 3.95 0.60 -11.98
N VAL A 260 3.76 0.36 -13.27
CA VAL A 260 2.54 0.73 -14.00
C VAL A 260 1.94 -0.46 -14.73
N THR A 261 0.65 -0.36 -15.05
CA THR A 261 0.00 -1.21 -16.03
C THR A 261 -0.99 -0.41 -16.89
N PHE A 262 -1.59 -1.07 -17.87
CA PHE A 262 -2.46 -0.43 -18.84
C PHE A 262 -3.76 0.07 -18.23
N SER A 263 -4.26 1.19 -18.73
CA SER A 263 -5.57 1.73 -18.45
C SER A 263 -6.08 2.50 -19.69
N GLY A 264 -7.24 3.16 -19.57
CA GLY A 264 -7.73 4.09 -20.58
C GLY A 264 -6.80 5.30 -20.77
N GLY A 265 -6.80 5.84 -21.97
CA GLY A 265 -6.06 7.06 -22.30
C GLY A 265 -6.98 8.26 -22.47
N ASP A 266 -6.58 9.15 -23.38
CA ASP A 266 -7.43 10.24 -23.85
C ASP A 266 -8.70 9.69 -24.56
N LYS A 267 -9.72 10.53 -24.77
CA LYS A 267 -11.06 10.13 -25.28
C LYS A 267 -11.05 9.37 -26.61
N LEU A 268 -9.98 9.48 -27.40
CA LEU A 268 -9.80 8.81 -28.69
C LEU A 268 -9.11 7.45 -28.58
N MET A 269 -8.55 7.12 -27.42
CA MET A 269 -7.85 5.87 -27.16
C MET A 269 -8.81 4.80 -26.65
N ARG A 270 -8.38 3.54 -26.77
CA ARG A 270 -9.12 2.42 -26.20
C ARG A 270 -9.04 2.44 -24.67
N SER A 271 -10.16 2.12 -24.03
CA SER A 271 -10.27 1.94 -22.58
C SER A 271 -10.30 0.47 -22.19
N ILE A 272 -10.46 0.18 -20.90
CA ILE A 272 -10.52 -1.19 -20.40
C ILE A 272 -11.93 -1.77 -20.58
N ALA A 273 -11.98 -2.98 -21.15
CA ALA A 273 -13.19 -3.77 -21.28
C ALA A 273 -13.28 -4.80 -20.15
N THR A 274 -14.38 -4.76 -19.39
CA THR A 274 -14.61 -5.56 -18.19
C THR A 274 -16.12 -5.69 -17.90
N THR A 275 -16.48 -6.44 -16.85
CA THR A 275 -17.84 -6.51 -16.31
C THR A 275 -18.32 -5.15 -15.81
N ASP A 276 -19.63 -4.96 -15.73
CA ASP A 276 -20.20 -3.71 -15.25
C ASP A 276 -21.48 -3.97 -14.47
N TRP A 277 -21.72 -3.16 -13.45
CA TRP A 277 -23.01 -3.11 -12.77
C TRP A 277 -23.70 -1.81 -13.18
N ASP A 278 -24.62 -1.92 -14.13
CA ASP A 278 -25.38 -0.77 -14.65
C ASP A 278 -26.87 -1.11 -14.63
N LEU A 279 -27.58 -0.50 -13.68
CA LEU A 279 -29.02 -0.66 -13.47
C LEU A 279 -29.86 -0.20 -14.67
N GLN A 280 -29.31 0.67 -15.53
CA GLN A 280 -30.02 1.22 -16.68
C GLN A 280 -29.79 0.43 -17.97
N ARG A 281 -28.56 -0.04 -18.21
CA ARG A 281 -28.22 -0.71 -19.48
C ARG A 281 -28.40 -2.21 -19.46
N GLY A 282 -28.30 -2.85 -18.29
CA GLY A 282 -28.49 -4.30 -18.12
C GLY A 282 -27.57 -5.16 -18.99
N THR A 283 -26.45 -4.61 -19.50
CA THR A 283 -25.50 -5.34 -20.37
C THR A 283 -24.54 -6.20 -19.57
N GLY A 284 -24.29 -5.85 -18.30
CA GLY A 284 -23.28 -6.47 -17.46
C GLY A 284 -21.83 -6.24 -17.93
N CYS A 285 -21.62 -5.28 -18.83
CA CYS A 285 -20.35 -5.06 -19.55
C CYS A 285 -20.10 -3.59 -19.86
N THR A 286 -18.84 -3.19 -19.76
CA THR A 286 -18.33 -1.91 -20.24
C THR A 286 -17.08 -2.08 -21.10
N GLU A 287 -16.86 -1.13 -22.01
CA GLU A 287 -15.59 -0.94 -22.74
C GLU A 287 -14.92 0.39 -22.35
N GLY A 288 -15.45 1.07 -21.33
CA GLY A 288 -15.13 2.44 -20.97
C GLY A 288 -14.53 2.60 -19.58
N HIS A 289 -14.01 1.53 -18.97
CA HIS A 289 -13.36 1.68 -17.66
C HIS A 289 -11.96 2.31 -17.81
N THR A 290 -11.66 3.30 -16.97
CA THR A 290 -10.49 4.19 -17.07
C THR A 290 -9.99 4.58 -15.66
N GLY A 291 -8.89 5.32 -15.58
CA GLY A 291 -8.30 5.76 -14.31
C GLY A 291 -7.19 4.83 -13.85
N THR A 292 -6.37 5.26 -12.90
CA THR A 292 -5.42 4.37 -12.20
C THR A 292 -6.16 3.26 -11.46
N SER A 293 -7.45 3.47 -11.17
CA SER A 293 -8.37 2.48 -10.63
C SER A 293 -8.59 1.24 -11.51
N ALA A 294 -8.38 1.33 -12.83
CA ALA A 294 -8.36 0.16 -13.73
C ALA A 294 -6.95 -0.47 -13.83
N ALA A 295 -5.90 0.27 -13.47
CA ALA A 295 -4.55 -0.26 -13.47
C ALA A 295 -4.30 -1.18 -12.25
N ALA A 296 -4.70 -0.78 -11.05
CA ALA A 296 -4.51 -1.59 -9.84
C ALA A 296 -5.13 -3.01 -9.91
N PRO A 297 -6.37 -3.21 -10.40
CA PRO A 297 -6.96 -4.55 -10.57
C PRO A 297 -6.20 -5.45 -11.55
N LEU A 298 -5.70 -4.90 -12.67
CA LEU A 298 -4.84 -5.67 -13.57
C LEU A 298 -3.56 -6.14 -12.88
N ALA A 299 -2.93 -5.28 -12.07
CA ALA A 299 -1.76 -5.65 -11.29
C ALA A 299 -2.09 -6.71 -10.22
N ALA A 300 -3.23 -6.59 -9.53
CA ALA A 300 -3.71 -7.60 -8.58
C ALA A 300 -3.91 -8.96 -9.26
N GLY A 301 -4.48 -8.99 -10.47
CA GLY A 301 -4.57 -10.19 -11.29
C GLY A 301 -3.21 -10.78 -11.64
N LEU A 302 -2.24 -9.95 -12.04
CA LEU A 302 -0.87 -10.40 -12.34
C LEU A 302 -0.16 -11.00 -11.13
N ILE A 303 -0.36 -10.41 -9.94
CA ILE A 303 0.16 -10.94 -8.68
C ILE A 303 -0.53 -12.26 -8.32
N ALA A 304 -1.83 -12.42 -8.60
CA ALA A 304 -2.52 -13.69 -8.40
C ALA A 304 -1.92 -14.82 -9.27
N LEU A 305 -1.51 -14.52 -10.51
CA LEU A 305 -0.79 -15.49 -11.35
C LEU A 305 0.57 -15.89 -10.73
N MET A 306 1.28 -14.95 -10.08
CA MET A 306 2.51 -15.27 -9.33
C MET A 306 2.23 -16.16 -8.13
N LEU A 307 1.18 -15.87 -7.37
CA LEU A 307 0.83 -16.63 -6.18
C LEU A 307 0.35 -18.05 -6.50
N GLN A 308 -0.31 -18.28 -7.63
CA GLN A 308 -0.64 -19.65 -8.05
C GLN A 308 0.63 -20.50 -8.19
N VAL A 309 1.69 -19.96 -8.81
CA VAL A 309 2.92 -20.74 -8.98
C VAL A 309 3.74 -20.79 -7.69
N ARG A 310 3.67 -19.77 -6.84
CA ARG A 310 4.37 -19.77 -5.55
C ARG A 310 3.52 -19.15 -4.43
N PRO A 311 2.67 -19.95 -3.75
CA PRO A 311 1.72 -19.43 -2.75
C PRO A 311 2.34 -18.87 -1.48
N CYS A 312 3.62 -19.09 -1.23
CA CYS A 312 4.35 -18.63 -0.04
C CYS A 312 5.21 -17.38 -0.30
N LEU A 313 5.10 -16.73 -1.47
CA LEU A 313 5.72 -15.42 -1.64
C LEU A 313 5.19 -14.46 -0.58
N THR A 314 6.10 -13.85 0.15
CA THR A 314 5.75 -12.81 1.12
C THR A 314 5.34 -11.52 0.43
N TRP A 315 4.69 -10.61 1.15
CA TRP A 315 4.36 -9.27 0.62
C TRP A 315 5.60 -8.53 0.08
N ARG A 316 6.76 -8.68 0.74
CA ARG A 316 8.05 -8.14 0.27
C ARG A 316 8.60 -8.88 -0.94
N ASP A 317 8.50 -10.20 -0.98
CA ASP A 317 8.94 -10.99 -2.15
C ASP A 317 8.21 -10.53 -3.42
N VAL A 318 6.91 -10.25 -3.32
CA VAL A 318 6.12 -9.73 -4.44
C VAL A 318 6.65 -8.37 -4.92
N GLN A 319 6.92 -7.44 -4.01
CA GLN A 319 7.52 -6.14 -4.36
C GLN A 319 8.89 -6.31 -5.03
N HIS A 320 9.79 -7.12 -4.46
CA HIS A 320 11.10 -7.40 -5.07
C HIS A 320 11.00 -8.00 -6.48
N ILE A 321 10.09 -8.95 -6.69
CA ILE A 321 9.87 -9.53 -8.02
C ILE A 321 9.38 -8.45 -8.99
N ILE A 322 8.46 -7.57 -8.58
CA ILE A 322 8.00 -6.44 -9.40
C ILE A 322 9.19 -5.55 -9.80
N VAL A 323 10.00 -5.12 -8.82
CA VAL A 323 11.17 -4.26 -9.04
C VAL A 323 12.16 -4.88 -10.04
N PHE A 324 12.45 -6.17 -9.91
CA PHE A 324 13.43 -6.84 -10.78
C PHE A 324 12.89 -7.25 -12.16
N THR A 325 11.58 -7.26 -12.34
CA THR A 325 10.96 -7.80 -13.57
C THR A 325 10.17 -6.80 -14.37
N ALA A 326 9.84 -5.62 -13.82
CA ALA A 326 9.20 -4.54 -14.54
C ALA A 326 9.97 -4.19 -15.83
N THR A 327 9.25 -3.88 -16.89
CA THR A 327 9.82 -3.61 -18.20
C THR A 327 9.91 -2.11 -18.40
N LYS A 328 11.14 -1.61 -18.51
CA LYS A 328 11.39 -0.22 -18.92
C LYS A 328 10.84 -0.02 -20.33
N TYR A 329 9.93 0.93 -20.48
CA TYR A 329 9.46 1.39 -21.78
C TYR A 329 10.30 2.60 -22.22
N GLU A 330 10.86 2.55 -23.41
CA GLU A 330 11.71 3.62 -23.94
C GLU A 330 10.86 4.83 -24.34
N ASP A 331 10.59 5.69 -23.35
CA ASP A 331 10.01 7.00 -23.55
C ASP A 331 10.96 8.09 -23.01
N HIS A 332 11.30 9.04 -23.88
CA HIS A 332 12.10 10.21 -23.51
C HIS A 332 11.38 11.11 -22.50
N ARG A 333 10.04 11.08 -22.47
CA ARG A 333 9.22 11.86 -21.53
C ARG A 333 9.20 11.26 -20.13
N ALA A 334 9.41 9.95 -20.02
CA ALA A 334 9.38 9.23 -18.75
C ALA A 334 10.55 9.55 -17.81
N ARG A 335 11.61 10.25 -18.26
CA ARG A 335 12.75 10.68 -17.40
C ARG A 335 13.30 9.56 -16.51
N TRP A 336 13.80 8.51 -17.16
CA TRP A 336 14.38 7.36 -16.47
C TRP A 336 15.76 7.68 -15.88
N ASP A 337 15.91 7.46 -14.57
CA ASP A 337 17.22 7.43 -13.93
C ASP A 337 17.57 6.00 -13.53
N THR A 338 18.85 5.62 -13.62
CA THR A 338 19.33 4.31 -13.19
C THR A 338 20.17 4.46 -11.95
N ASN A 339 19.76 3.75 -10.91
CA ASN A 339 20.41 3.78 -9.61
C ASN A 339 21.70 2.93 -9.61
N ARG A 340 22.48 2.97 -8.54
CA ARG A 340 23.77 2.26 -8.43
C ARG A 340 23.62 0.74 -8.41
N ALA A 341 22.43 0.23 -8.08
CA ALA A 341 22.10 -1.20 -8.15
C ALA A 341 21.71 -1.66 -9.58
N GLY A 342 21.75 -0.76 -10.58
CA GLY A 342 21.42 -1.05 -11.97
C GLY A 342 19.92 -1.07 -12.27
N LEU A 343 19.08 -0.58 -11.35
CA LEU A 343 17.63 -0.52 -11.52
C LEU A 343 17.22 0.85 -12.05
N SER A 344 16.46 0.87 -13.15
CA SER A 344 15.90 2.10 -13.70
C SER A 344 14.55 2.41 -13.04
N HIS A 345 14.34 3.67 -12.65
CA HIS A 345 13.07 4.15 -12.10
C HIS A 345 12.68 5.52 -12.68
N SER A 346 11.38 5.69 -12.92
CA SER A 346 10.74 6.94 -13.29
C SER A 346 9.62 7.25 -12.30
N HIS A 347 9.45 8.52 -11.90
CA HIS A 347 8.29 8.94 -11.12
C HIS A 347 6.96 8.68 -11.85
N GLN A 348 6.98 8.60 -13.19
CA GLN A 348 5.80 8.38 -14.05
C GLN A 348 5.48 6.91 -14.30
N HIS A 349 6.50 6.04 -14.23
CA HIS A 349 6.37 4.63 -14.62
C HIS A 349 6.78 3.64 -13.52
N GLY A 350 7.20 4.13 -12.34
CA GLY A 350 7.86 3.31 -11.34
C GLY A 350 9.13 2.65 -11.90
N PHE A 351 9.33 1.36 -11.60
CA PHE A 351 10.34 0.52 -12.25
C PHE A 351 9.95 0.08 -13.68
N GLY A 352 8.70 0.31 -14.09
CA GLY A 352 8.21 0.06 -15.45
C GLY A 352 6.90 -0.72 -15.53
N LEU A 353 6.60 -1.17 -16.74
CA LEU A 353 5.37 -1.88 -17.07
C LEU A 353 5.44 -3.32 -16.57
N LEU A 354 4.40 -3.76 -15.85
CA LEU A 354 4.27 -5.14 -15.41
C LEU A 354 4.10 -6.10 -16.59
N ASN A 355 4.70 -7.30 -16.47
CA ASN A 355 4.68 -8.30 -17.52
C ASN A 355 4.46 -9.70 -16.93
N ALA A 356 3.31 -10.31 -17.22
CA ALA A 356 2.88 -11.57 -16.64
C ALA A 356 3.93 -12.69 -16.81
N TRP A 357 4.52 -12.78 -18.01
CA TRP A 357 5.53 -13.78 -18.30
C TRP A 357 6.76 -13.63 -17.40
N ARG A 358 7.26 -12.40 -17.22
CA ARG A 358 8.45 -12.12 -16.41
C ARG A 358 8.18 -12.37 -14.93
N LEU A 359 7.04 -11.88 -14.43
CA LEU A 359 6.59 -12.07 -13.05
C LEU A 359 6.47 -13.55 -12.67
N VAL A 360 5.73 -14.34 -13.45
CA VAL A 360 5.49 -15.77 -13.16
C VAL A 360 6.77 -16.60 -13.27
N ASN A 361 7.63 -16.33 -14.26
CA ASN A 361 8.92 -17.04 -14.36
C ASN A 361 9.85 -16.72 -13.20
N ALA A 362 9.88 -15.46 -12.74
CA ALA A 362 10.67 -15.08 -11.58
C ALA A 362 10.16 -15.75 -10.30
N ALA A 363 8.83 -15.77 -10.08
CA ALA A 363 8.20 -16.42 -8.94
C ALA A 363 8.57 -17.92 -8.79
N LYS A 364 8.67 -18.66 -9.91
CA LYS A 364 9.04 -20.08 -9.89
C LYS A 364 10.42 -20.37 -9.29
N VAL A 365 11.36 -19.45 -9.47
CA VAL A 365 12.76 -19.59 -9.03
C VAL A 365 13.09 -18.69 -7.84
N TRP A 366 12.10 -17.98 -7.30
CA TRP A 366 12.30 -17.04 -6.23
C TRP A 366 12.60 -17.75 -4.90
N GLU A 367 13.62 -17.26 -4.21
CA GLU A 367 13.90 -17.61 -2.83
C GLU A 367 13.58 -16.39 -1.99
N SER A 368 12.84 -16.59 -0.90
CA SER A 368 12.37 -15.49 -0.09
C SER A 368 13.50 -14.62 0.45
N VAL A 369 13.23 -13.32 0.49
CA VAL A 369 14.17 -12.35 1.04
C VAL A 369 14.36 -12.56 2.55
N PRO A 370 15.50 -12.13 3.12
CA PRO A 370 15.71 -12.11 4.57
C PRO A 370 14.63 -11.26 5.26
N TYR A 371 14.48 -11.43 6.58
CA TYR A 371 13.59 -10.59 7.38
C TYR A 371 13.87 -9.10 7.15
N LEU A 372 12.81 -8.30 7.24
CA LEU A 372 12.89 -6.85 7.07
C LEU A 372 13.81 -6.28 8.13
N ALA A 373 14.89 -5.63 7.69
CA ALA A 373 15.76 -4.84 8.55
C ALA A 373 15.40 -3.37 8.41
N SER A 374 15.45 -2.63 9.52
CA SER A 374 15.15 -1.20 9.52
C SER A 374 16.14 -0.41 10.36
N TYR A 375 16.34 0.85 9.99
CA TYR A 375 17.08 1.84 10.76
C TYR A 375 16.27 3.13 10.84
N VAL A 376 16.22 3.75 12.01
CA VAL A 376 15.58 5.05 12.22
C VAL A 376 16.60 6.00 12.81
N SER A 377 16.79 7.17 12.18
CA SER A 377 17.67 8.19 12.72
C SER A 377 17.10 8.78 14.02
N PRO A 378 17.92 9.44 14.85
CA PRO A 378 17.41 10.39 15.84
C PRO A 378 16.51 11.44 15.18
N LEU A 379 15.63 12.06 15.97
CA LEU A 379 14.83 13.19 15.51
C LEU A 379 15.71 14.43 15.34
N LEU A 380 15.87 14.89 14.10
CA LEU A 380 16.79 15.97 13.73
C LEU A 380 16.05 17.30 13.79
N LYS A 381 16.30 18.08 14.85
CA LYS A 381 15.74 19.41 15.04
C LYS A 381 16.58 20.43 14.29
N GLU A 382 16.06 20.91 13.16
CA GLU A 382 16.75 21.90 12.32
C GLU A 382 16.37 23.32 12.74
N SER A 383 15.07 23.62 12.87
CA SER A 383 14.55 24.97 13.14
C SER A 383 15.10 26.04 12.19
N ARG A 384 15.29 25.69 10.91
CA ARG A 384 15.93 26.53 9.89
C ARG A 384 14.91 27.05 8.87
N ALA A 385 15.02 28.34 8.54
CA ALA A 385 14.20 28.95 7.50
C ALA A 385 14.50 28.31 6.13
N ILE A 386 13.45 28.12 5.34
CA ILE A 386 13.52 27.66 3.96
C ILE A 386 13.69 28.92 3.10
N PRO A 387 14.84 29.12 2.44
CA PRO A 387 15.04 30.28 1.58
C PRO A 387 14.17 30.16 0.32
N LEU A 388 13.74 31.32 -0.20
CA LEU A 388 13.07 31.41 -1.49
C LEU A 388 14.06 31.12 -2.63
N ASP A 389 13.55 30.64 -3.77
CA ASP A 389 14.29 30.50 -5.02
C ASP A 389 15.09 31.78 -5.36
N PRO A 390 16.37 31.70 -5.78
CA PRO A 390 17.14 30.49 -6.13
C PRO A 390 17.85 29.79 -4.97
N GLY A 391 17.57 30.18 -3.72
CA GLY A 391 18.11 29.51 -2.53
C GLY A 391 17.45 28.16 -2.28
N GLN A 392 18.11 27.29 -1.52
CA GLN A 392 17.53 26.05 -1.01
C GLN A 392 18.01 25.75 0.41
N LEU A 393 17.17 25.08 1.19
CA LEU A 393 17.58 24.49 2.46
C LEU A 393 18.18 23.11 2.20
N GLU A 394 19.36 22.85 2.73
CA GLU A 394 20.00 21.55 2.70
C GLU A 394 20.22 21.02 4.12
N ALA A 395 19.71 19.82 4.39
CA ALA A 395 19.90 19.06 5.63
C ALA A 395 20.46 17.67 5.28
N THR A 396 21.37 17.16 6.11
CA THR A 396 22.07 15.89 5.82
C THR A 396 22.12 14.99 7.04
N TRP A 397 22.06 13.69 6.83
CA TRP A 397 22.26 12.67 7.85
C TRP A 397 23.20 11.60 7.31
N ASN A 398 24.28 11.33 8.03
CA ASN A 398 25.23 10.28 7.65
C ASN A 398 24.96 9.02 8.46
N VAL A 399 24.52 7.97 7.77
CA VAL A 399 24.29 6.64 8.35
C VAL A 399 25.60 5.88 8.34
N THR A 400 26.12 5.57 9.52
CA THR A 400 27.40 4.87 9.70
C THR A 400 27.23 3.35 9.71
N GLU A 401 28.34 2.61 9.63
CA GLU A 401 28.30 1.15 9.79
C GLU A 401 27.79 0.73 11.18
N ALA A 402 28.17 1.45 12.23
CA ALA A 402 27.74 1.20 13.61
C ALA A 402 26.22 1.39 13.80
N ASP A 403 25.61 2.32 13.05
CA ASP A 403 24.16 2.53 13.05
C ASP A 403 23.40 1.30 12.50
N LEU A 404 24.02 0.58 11.57
CA LEU A 404 23.41 -0.55 10.85
C LEU A 404 23.75 -1.91 11.45
N GLU A 405 24.73 -1.98 12.36
CA GLU A 405 25.23 -3.23 12.94
C GLU A 405 24.12 -4.03 13.64
N LEU A 406 23.27 -3.35 14.41
CA LEU A 406 22.19 -3.99 15.18
C LEU A 406 21.08 -4.57 14.28
N SER A 407 20.72 -3.85 13.20
CA SER A 407 19.68 -4.28 12.27
C SER A 407 20.20 -5.25 11.21
N GLY A 408 21.51 -5.25 10.97
CA GLY A 408 22.13 -5.98 9.87
C GLY A 408 21.74 -5.46 8.49
N LEU A 409 21.15 -4.26 8.41
CA LEU A 409 20.70 -3.65 7.16
C LEU A 409 21.89 -3.33 6.25
N LYS A 410 21.86 -3.83 5.01
CA LYS A 410 22.92 -3.63 4.03
C LYS A 410 22.43 -2.99 2.75
N THR A 411 21.31 -3.48 2.20
CA THR A 411 20.71 -2.94 0.97
C THR A 411 19.30 -2.44 1.21
N LEU A 412 18.95 -1.33 0.56
CA LEU A 412 17.68 -0.63 0.70
C LEU A 412 16.54 -1.32 -0.08
N GLU A 413 15.33 -1.18 0.44
CA GLU A 413 14.05 -1.45 -0.23
C GLU A 413 13.27 -0.13 -0.31
N HIS A 414 12.79 0.35 0.84
CA HIS A 414 12.10 1.64 0.97
C HIS A 414 12.94 2.63 1.77
N VAL A 415 12.91 3.90 1.38
CA VAL A 415 13.48 5.01 2.16
C VAL A 415 12.37 6.00 2.45
N ALA A 416 12.19 6.35 3.71
CA ALA A 416 11.16 7.28 4.15
C ALA A 416 11.77 8.46 4.94
N VAL A 417 11.16 9.62 4.81
CA VAL A 417 11.50 10.82 5.57
C VAL A 417 10.24 11.44 6.15
N THR A 418 10.20 11.51 7.48
CA THR A 418 9.15 12.20 8.22
C THR A 418 9.57 13.65 8.43
N VAL A 419 8.74 14.61 8.04
CA VAL A 419 9.05 16.04 8.13
C VAL A 419 7.94 16.78 8.89
N SER A 420 8.36 17.77 9.65
CA SER A 420 7.49 18.80 10.21
C SER A 420 7.98 20.16 9.71
N ILE A 421 7.16 20.81 8.88
CA ILE A 421 7.49 22.05 8.18
C ILE A 421 6.33 23.03 8.35
N THR A 422 6.63 24.21 8.89
CA THR A 422 5.68 25.32 8.91
C THR A 422 5.84 26.14 7.63
N HIS A 423 4.77 26.34 6.85
CA HIS A 423 4.81 27.15 5.63
C HIS A 423 3.48 27.89 5.42
N PRO A 424 3.46 29.19 5.04
CA PRO A 424 2.20 29.90 4.80
C PRO A 424 1.42 29.40 3.57
N ARG A 425 2.05 28.60 2.72
CA ARG A 425 1.44 27.96 1.55
C ARG A 425 2.16 26.65 1.22
N ARG A 426 1.64 25.52 1.69
CA ARG A 426 2.28 24.20 1.52
C ARG A 426 2.63 23.87 0.07
N GLY A 427 1.75 24.21 -0.87
CA GLY A 427 1.92 23.92 -2.30
C GLY A 427 3.12 24.58 -2.99
N ASN A 428 3.80 25.53 -2.34
CA ASN A 428 5.01 26.15 -2.90
C ASN A 428 6.28 25.32 -2.66
N LEU A 429 6.20 24.26 -1.84
CA LEU A 429 7.37 23.49 -1.45
C LEU A 429 7.69 22.41 -2.48
N GLU A 430 8.95 22.39 -2.94
CA GLU A 430 9.56 21.21 -3.54
C GLU A 430 10.52 20.56 -2.56
N ILE A 431 10.36 19.25 -2.35
CA ILE A 431 11.14 18.47 -1.40
C ILE A 431 11.82 17.33 -2.15
N ARG A 432 13.15 17.25 -2.06
CA ARG A 432 13.95 16.20 -2.68
C ARG A 432 14.76 15.44 -1.65
N LEU A 433 14.89 14.13 -1.87
CA LEU A 433 15.76 13.26 -1.10
C LEU A 433 16.80 12.63 -2.01
N LEU A 434 18.07 12.87 -1.71
CA LEU A 434 19.18 12.19 -2.37
C LEU A 434 19.70 11.07 -1.48
N CYS A 435 19.74 9.87 -2.04
CA CYS A 435 20.39 8.71 -1.44
C CYS A 435 21.92 8.79 -1.55
N PRO A 436 22.68 8.03 -0.74
CA PRO A 436 24.16 8.04 -0.75
C PRO A 436 24.78 7.72 -2.11
N SER A 437 24.02 7.04 -2.97
CA SER A 437 24.43 6.73 -4.34
C SER A 437 24.51 7.93 -5.27
N GLY A 438 23.81 9.03 -4.93
CA GLY A 438 23.50 10.15 -5.82
C GLY A 438 22.11 10.07 -6.47
N MET A 439 21.33 9.00 -6.23
CA MET A 439 19.96 8.89 -6.73
C MET A 439 19.07 9.95 -6.08
N ASP A 440 18.60 10.91 -6.89
CA ASP A 440 17.67 11.95 -6.47
C ASP A 440 16.23 11.40 -6.43
N SER A 441 15.37 11.94 -5.58
CA SER A 441 13.94 11.58 -5.53
C SER A 441 13.16 12.85 -5.26
N LEU A 442 12.29 13.26 -6.19
CA LEU A 442 11.36 14.35 -5.96
C LEU A 442 10.18 13.79 -5.17
N ILE A 443 10.27 13.92 -3.85
CA ILE A 443 9.35 13.27 -2.92
C ILE A 443 8.16 14.16 -2.56
N GLY A 444 8.29 15.48 -2.68
CA GLY A 444 7.18 16.43 -2.61
C GLY A 444 7.28 17.40 -3.77
N THR A 445 6.29 17.41 -4.66
CA THR A 445 6.21 18.36 -5.77
C THR A 445 5.48 19.63 -5.32
N ALA A 446 5.76 20.74 -5.98
CA ALA A 446 4.91 21.90 -5.87
C ALA A 446 3.51 21.59 -6.42
N ARG A 447 2.48 22.06 -5.71
CA ARG A 447 1.08 21.87 -6.07
C ARG A 447 0.39 23.22 -6.05
N SER A 448 0.14 23.78 -7.23
CA SER A 448 -0.35 25.16 -7.41
C SER A 448 -1.66 25.44 -6.69
N MET A 449 -2.50 24.41 -6.58
CA MET A 449 -3.82 24.46 -5.97
C MET A 449 -3.76 24.38 -4.43
N ASP A 450 -2.67 23.87 -3.85
CA ASP A 450 -2.49 23.69 -2.41
C ASP A 450 -2.08 25.01 -1.74
N SER A 451 -3.07 25.65 -1.10
CA SER A 451 -2.89 26.90 -0.36
C SER A 451 -2.87 26.71 1.16
N ASP A 452 -2.69 25.49 1.66
CA ASP A 452 -2.78 25.19 3.09
C ASP A 452 -1.65 25.88 3.88
N PRO A 453 -1.97 26.70 4.91
CA PRO A 453 -0.98 27.43 5.70
C PRO A 453 -0.41 26.62 6.88
N THR A 454 -0.85 25.38 7.09
CA THR A 454 -0.37 24.52 8.17
C THR A 454 0.95 23.84 7.85
N GLY A 455 1.30 23.74 6.56
CA GLY A 455 2.47 23.00 6.09
C GLY A 455 2.33 21.49 6.34
N PHE A 456 3.40 20.86 6.81
CA PHE A 456 3.44 19.43 7.10
C PHE A 456 3.60 19.20 8.60
N VAL A 457 2.77 18.33 9.18
CA VAL A 457 2.84 17.93 10.59
C VAL A 457 3.13 16.43 10.63
N ASP A 458 4.39 16.10 10.91
CA ASP A 458 4.91 14.73 10.95
C ASP A 458 4.47 13.88 9.74
N TRP A 459 4.44 14.52 8.56
CA TRP A 459 4.12 13.84 7.31
C TRP A 459 5.31 13.02 6.85
N THR A 460 5.06 11.78 6.46
CA THR A 460 6.11 10.87 6.00
C THR A 460 6.04 10.76 4.50
N PHE A 461 7.09 11.20 3.81
CA PHE A 461 7.31 10.92 2.39
C PHE A 461 8.13 9.65 2.22
N SER A 462 8.00 8.93 1.11
CA SER A 462 8.84 7.77 0.80
C SER A 462 9.33 7.76 -0.65
N THR A 463 10.32 6.91 -0.89
CA THR A 463 10.89 6.63 -2.21
C THR A 463 11.34 5.17 -2.28
N VAL A 464 11.07 4.55 -3.43
CA VAL A 464 11.61 3.24 -3.80
C VAL A 464 12.77 3.36 -4.79
N ARG A 465 13.16 4.58 -5.19
CA ARG A 465 14.17 4.81 -6.24
C ARG A 465 15.56 4.25 -5.91
N CYS A 466 15.86 4.11 -4.63
CA CYS A 466 17.15 3.63 -4.12
C CYS A 466 17.15 2.12 -3.81
N TRP A 467 16.14 1.38 -4.27
CA TRP A 467 16.05 -0.07 -4.06
C TRP A 467 17.32 -0.80 -4.51
N GLY A 468 17.80 -1.72 -3.69
CA GLY A 468 18.99 -2.53 -3.93
C GLY A 468 20.32 -1.79 -3.71
N GLU A 469 20.32 -0.48 -3.45
CA GLU A 469 21.54 0.28 -3.15
C GLU A 469 22.03 0.04 -1.72
N GLU A 470 23.30 0.34 -1.46
CA GLU A 470 23.87 0.28 -0.11
C GLU A 470 23.19 1.29 0.83
N ALA A 471 22.83 0.84 2.03
CA ALA A 471 22.13 1.65 3.02
C ALA A 471 23.06 2.67 3.73
N GLN A 472 24.35 2.40 3.79
CA GLN A 472 25.34 3.25 4.45
C GLN A 472 25.66 4.50 3.62
N GLY A 473 25.85 5.63 4.32
CA GLY A 473 26.36 6.87 3.74
C GLY A 473 25.48 8.08 4.02
N THR A 474 25.76 9.18 3.31
CA THR A 474 25.11 10.46 3.55
C THR A 474 23.83 10.60 2.74
N TYR A 475 22.71 10.73 3.43
CA TYR A 475 21.42 11.12 2.88
C TYR A 475 21.28 12.64 2.96
N ARG A 476 20.70 13.23 1.92
CA ARG A 476 20.51 14.68 1.83
C ARG A 476 19.08 15.03 1.48
N LEU A 477 18.44 15.79 2.37
CA LEU A 477 17.14 16.39 2.18
C LEU A 477 17.33 17.83 1.68
N THR A 478 16.77 18.16 0.51
CA THR A 478 16.73 19.55 0.03
C THR A 478 15.28 20.03 -0.05
N ILE A 479 15.05 21.26 0.41
CA ILE A 479 13.74 21.91 0.40
C ILE A 479 13.87 23.26 -0.29
N HIS A 480 13.03 23.47 -1.30
CA HIS A 480 12.98 24.68 -2.09
C HIS A 480 11.59 25.31 -1.94
N ASP A 481 11.54 26.62 -1.72
CA ASP A 481 10.31 27.38 -1.78
C ASP A 481 10.25 28.09 -3.15
N ILE A 482 9.40 27.59 -4.05
CA ILE A 482 9.20 28.16 -5.39
C ILE A 482 8.09 29.23 -5.42
N GLY A 483 7.74 29.75 -4.24
CA GLY A 483 6.71 30.76 -4.03
C GLY A 483 7.09 32.17 -4.48
N ASP A 484 6.35 33.14 -3.96
CA ASP A 484 6.55 34.58 -4.19
C ASP A 484 7.19 35.22 -2.94
N GLU A 485 8.07 36.21 -3.14
CA GLU A 485 8.73 37.03 -2.12
C GLU A 485 7.74 37.72 -1.17
N MET A 486 6.47 37.87 -1.56
CA MET A 486 5.44 38.46 -0.70
C MET A 486 5.05 37.60 0.51
N LEU A 487 5.33 36.29 0.47
CA LEU A 487 5.03 35.38 1.58
C LEU A 487 6.22 35.29 2.55
N ARG A 488 5.91 35.07 3.83
CA ARG A 488 6.98 34.80 4.82
C ARG A 488 7.64 33.46 4.50
N ALA A 489 8.96 33.41 4.59
CA ALA A 489 9.71 32.16 4.45
C ALA A 489 9.17 31.11 5.44
N GLY A 490 8.92 29.89 4.96
CA GLY A 490 8.64 28.77 5.84
C GLY A 490 9.87 28.29 6.61
N ARG A 491 9.68 27.26 7.42
CA ARG A 491 10.72 26.73 8.31
C ARG A 491 10.60 25.21 8.38
N LEU A 492 11.73 24.52 8.19
CA LEU A 492 11.86 23.12 8.57
C LEU A 492 12.09 23.06 10.08
N ASP A 493 11.11 22.54 10.81
CA ASP A 493 11.18 22.43 12.27
C ASP A 493 12.01 21.21 12.65
N GLN A 494 11.66 20.04 12.10
CA GLN A 494 12.35 18.78 12.34
C GLN A 494 12.14 17.77 11.21
N TRP A 495 13.05 16.80 11.11
CA TRP A 495 12.91 15.66 10.21
C TRP A 495 13.52 14.38 10.80
N GLN A 496 13.09 13.22 10.30
CA GLN A 496 13.59 11.91 10.70
C GLN A 496 13.71 11.00 9.47
N LEU A 497 14.85 10.34 9.32
CA LEU A 497 15.10 9.38 8.25
C LEU A 497 14.78 7.96 8.74
N THR A 498 14.03 7.20 7.94
CA THR A 498 13.77 5.79 8.17
C THR A 498 14.18 4.98 6.94
N LEU A 499 15.01 3.97 7.14
CA LEU A 499 15.48 3.05 6.11
C LEU A 499 14.86 1.68 6.34
N TYR A 500 14.40 1.06 5.25
CA TYR A 500 13.89 -0.30 5.23
C TYR A 500 14.67 -1.10 4.20
N GLY A 501 14.96 -2.36 4.49
CA GLY A 501 15.64 -3.21 3.53
C GLY A 501 15.98 -4.58 4.08
N SER A 502 17.12 -5.12 3.63
CA SER A 502 17.54 -6.46 4.00
C SER A 502 19.04 -6.55 4.28
N SER A 503 19.41 -7.68 4.88
CA SER A 503 20.81 -8.04 5.12
C SER A 503 21.53 -8.58 3.87
N TRP A 504 20.91 -8.49 2.69
CA TRP A 504 21.56 -8.85 1.44
C TRP A 504 22.70 -7.90 1.11
N THR A 505 23.78 -8.47 0.59
CA THR A 505 24.90 -7.71 0.06
C THR A 505 24.59 -7.21 -1.36
N PRO A 506 25.20 -6.11 -1.82
CA PRO A 506 25.10 -5.68 -3.22
C PRO A 506 25.45 -6.78 -4.23
N THR A 507 26.39 -7.66 -3.89
CA THR A 507 26.75 -8.83 -4.70
C THR A 507 25.62 -9.85 -4.81
N GLN A 508 24.85 -10.08 -3.74
CA GLN A 508 23.69 -10.97 -3.77
C GLN A 508 22.54 -10.37 -4.57
N ILE A 509 22.35 -9.04 -4.53
CA ILE A 509 21.39 -8.33 -5.40
C ILE A 509 21.74 -8.59 -6.87
N GLN A 510 23.00 -8.41 -7.27
CA GLN A 510 23.45 -8.65 -8.65
C GLN A 510 23.32 -10.12 -9.06
N GLU A 511 23.62 -11.06 -8.16
CA GLU A 511 23.43 -12.49 -8.43
C GLU A 511 21.95 -12.83 -8.64
N ARG A 512 21.06 -12.26 -7.82
CA ARG A 512 19.61 -12.41 -7.95
C ARG A 512 19.11 -11.84 -9.29
N GLN A 513 19.55 -10.65 -9.67
CA GLN A 513 19.23 -10.05 -10.98
C GLN A 513 19.63 -11.00 -12.13
N ARG A 514 20.86 -11.53 -12.13
CA ARG A 514 21.33 -12.48 -13.15
C ARG A 514 20.53 -13.78 -13.19
N LEU A 515 20.11 -14.30 -12.02
CA LEU A 515 19.26 -15.47 -11.94
C LEU A 515 17.89 -15.19 -12.58
N LEU A 516 17.30 -14.04 -12.26
CA LEU A 516 16.01 -13.64 -12.80
C LEU A 516 16.06 -13.33 -14.29
N GLU A 517 17.12 -12.70 -14.81
CA GLU A 517 17.32 -12.51 -16.25
C GLU A 517 17.24 -13.83 -17.03
N LYS A 518 17.90 -14.87 -16.52
CA LYS A 518 17.82 -16.22 -17.10
C LYS A 518 16.39 -16.77 -17.03
N ALA A 519 15.67 -16.49 -15.94
CA ALA A 519 14.31 -16.97 -15.78
C ALA A 519 13.31 -16.30 -16.71
N MET A 520 13.41 -14.98 -16.85
CA MET A 520 12.57 -14.15 -17.70
C MET A 520 12.68 -14.49 -19.19
N ASN A 521 13.81 -15.08 -19.62
CA ASN A 521 13.99 -15.63 -20.97
C ASN A 521 13.13 -16.88 -21.25
N GLY A 522 12.30 -17.32 -20.30
CA GLY A 522 11.31 -18.39 -20.49
C GLY A 522 11.80 -19.79 -20.14
N GLN A 523 12.97 -19.91 -19.51
CA GLN A 523 13.60 -21.20 -19.21
C GLN A 523 12.79 -22.05 -18.21
N PHE A 524 12.07 -21.41 -17.28
CA PHE A 524 11.38 -22.11 -16.17
C PHE A 524 9.88 -22.29 -16.42
N LEU A 525 9.29 -21.63 -17.41
CA LEU A 525 7.86 -21.79 -17.65
C LEU A 525 7.49 -23.17 -18.18
N ASN A 526 8.35 -23.79 -19.01
CA ASN A 526 8.16 -25.15 -19.57
C ASN A 526 8.65 -26.29 -18.65
N LYS A 527 9.14 -25.96 -17.46
CA LYS A 527 9.61 -26.94 -16.50
C LYS A 527 8.55 -27.12 -15.43
N ASP A 528 8.31 -28.35 -15.02
CA ASP A 528 7.56 -28.70 -13.80
C ASP A 528 8.38 -28.39 -12.55
N PHE A 529 9.01 -27.21 -12.54
CA PHE A 529 9.91 -26.74 -11.52
C PHE A 529 9.32 -25.52 -10.85
N VAL A 530 9.13 -25.65 -9.54
CA VAL A 530 8.85 -24.57 -8.60
C VAL A 530 9.61 -24.93 -7.33
N LEU A 531 10.30 -23.97 -6.73
CA LEU A 531 10.91 -24.16 -5.42
C LEU A 531 9.80 -24.45 -4.36
N PRO A 532 10.00 -25.39 -3.43
CA PRO A 532 8.98 -25.78 -2.46
C PRO A 532 8.70 -24.65 -1.45
N CYS A 533 7.45 -24.52 -1.02
CA CYS A 533 7.08 -23.55 0.00
C CYS A 533 7.40 -24.02 1.42
N PRO A 534 7.97 -23.16 2.29
CA PRO A 534 8.01 -23.45 3.71
C PRO A 534 6.57 -23.43 4.29
N PRO A 535 6.34 -24.11 5.44
CA PRO A 535 5.07 -23.99 6.13
C PRO A 535 4.85 -22.54 6.61
N GLY A 536 3.62 -22.05 6.47
CA GLY A 536 3.23 -20.75 7.05
C GLY A 536 3.12 -20.80 8.57
N LEU A 537 2.98 -19.63 9.20
CA LEU A 537 2.68 -19.49 10.62
C LEU A 537 1.34 -20.15 10.95
N ARG A 538 1.30 -20.87 12.08
CA ARG A 538 0.04 -21.31 12.67
C ARG A 538 -0.58 -20.14 13.43
N ILE A 539 -1.53 -19.49 12.79
CA ILE A 539 -2.32 -18.44 13.43
C ILE A 539 -3.53 -19.12 14.07
N PRO A 540 -3.75 -18.94 15.40
CA PRO A 540 -4.96 -19.45 16.04
C PRO A 540 -6.17 -18.96 15.25
N GLU A 541 -7.16 -19.83 15.01
CA GLU A 541 -8.43 -19.35 14.47
C GLU A 541 -8.91 -18.18 15.33
N GLN A 542 -9.35 -17.08 14.69
CA GLN A 542 -10.00 -16.01 15.42
C GLN A 542 -11.23 -16.62 16.08
N GLU A 543 -11.12 -16.98 17.37
CA GLU A 543 -12.31 -17.28 18.14
C GLU A 543 -13.20 -16.06 18.04
N PRO A 544 -14.47 -16.20 17.65
CA PRO A 544 -15.40 -15.10 17.70
C PRO A 544 -15.57 -14.75 19.18
N TYR A 545 -14.76 -13.82 19.68
CA TYR A 545 -15.04 -13.09 20.90
C TYR A 545 -16.23 -12.18 20.62
N ALA A 546 -17.40 -12.79 20.45
CA ALA A 546 -18.66 -12.11 20.58
C ALA A 546 -18.72 -11.69 22.05
N ILE A 547 -18.51 -10.40 22.33
CA ILE A 547 -18.94 -9.81 23.60
C ILE A 547 -20.41 -10.18 23.72
N THR A 548 -20.73 -11.15 24.57
CA THR A 548 -22.10 -11.62 24.69
C THR A 548 -22.97 -10.44 25.12
N ALA A 549 -24.25 -10.44 24.74
CA ALA A 549 -25.18 -9.40 25.18
C ALA A 549 -25.18 -9.22 26.71
N ASN A 550 -24.86 -10.29 27.45
CA ASN A 550 -24.69 -10.26 28.89
C ASN A 550 -23.40 -9.51 29.29
N THR A 551 -22.27 -9.79 28.66
CA THR A 551 -21.01 -9.07 28.89
C THR A 551 -21.15 -7.58 28.58
N LEU A 552 -21.83 -7.23 27.47
CA LEU A 552 -22.11 -5.83 27.12
C LEU A 552 -23.02 -5.15 28.15
N LYS A 553 -24.10 -5.82 28.58
CA LYS A 553 -24.96 -5.33 29.67
C LYS A 553 -24.19 -5.14 30.97
N THR A 554 -23.30 -6.07 31.32
CA THR A 554 -22.46 -5.97 32.52
C THR A 554 -21.51 -4.78 32.42
N LEU A 555 -20.87 -4.57 31.27
CA LEU A 555 -20.00 -3.42 31.04
C LEU A 555 -20.76 -2.09 31.06
N MET A 556 -21.96 -2.02 30.49
CA MET A 556 -22.82 -0.84 30.56
C MET A 556 -23.31 -0.55 31.98
N LEU A 557 -23.64 -1.59 32.76
CA LEU A 557 -24.00 -1.45 34.17
C LEU A 557 -22.82 -0.97 35.02
N LEU A 558 -21.62 -1.50 34.78
CA LEU A 558 -20.38 -1.04 35.43
C LEU A 558 -20.07 0.42 35.08
N GLY A 559 -20.22 0.82 33.81
CA GLY A 559 -20.06 2.20 33.39
C GLY A 559 -21.09 3.14 34.02
N SER A 560 -22.36 2.71 34.08
CA SER A 560 -23.42 3.47 34.75
C SER A 560 -23.17 3.61 36.25
N PHE A 561 -22.69 2.55 36.91
CA PHE A 561 -22.31 2.58 38.31
C PHE A 561 -21.13 3.53 38.54
N ALA A 562 -20.11 3.51 37.68
CA ALA A 562 -18.97 4.42 37.78
C ALA A 562 -19.39 5.90 37.65
N VAL A 563 -20.31 6.20 36.73
CA VAL A 563 -20.88 7.56 36.57
C VAL A 563 -21.66 7.97 37.82
N PHE A 564 -22.55 7.11 38.32
CA PHE A 564 -23.30 7.36 39.56
C PHE A 564 -22.38 7.58 40.77
N TRP A 565 -21.35 6.74 40.90
CA TRP A 565 -20.34 6.84 41.95
C TRP A 565 -19.58 8.17 41.88
N THR A 566 -19.25 8.62 40.67
CA THR A 566 -18.60 9.92 40.44
C THR A 566 -19.50 11.08 40.86
N PHE A 567 -20.79 11.04 40.50
CA PHE A 567 -21.75 12.06 40.94
C PHE A 567 -21.96 12.06 42.46
N TYR A 568 -22.01 10.88 43.09
CA TYR A 568 -22.09 10.77 44.55
C TYR A 568 -20.89 11.41 45.23
N TYR A 569 -19.67 11.09 44.77
CA TYR A 569 -18.44 11.70 45.30
C TYR A 569 -18.39 13.21 45.09
N MET A 570 -18.77 13.70 43.91
CA MET A 570 -18.86 15.14 43.63
C MET A 570 -19.85 15.83 44.56
N LEU A 571 -21.00 15.21 44.84
CA LEU A 571 -22.00 15.72 45.77
C LEU A 571 -21.49 15.73 47.22
N GLU A 572 -20.81 14.66 47.64
CA GLU A 572 -20.22 14.56 48.98
C GLU A 572 -19.17 15.67 49.20
N VAL A 573 -18.29 15.89 48.22
CA VAL A 573 -17.31 17.00 48.24
C VAL A 573 -18.01 18.36 48.27
N PHE A 574 -19.05 18.56 47.46
CA PHE A 574 -19.81 19.81 47.45
C PHE A 574 -20.53 20.10 48.79
N LEU A 575 -21.12 19.08 49.41
CA LEU A 575 -21.78 19.20 50.71
C LEU A 575 -20.78 19.42 51.84
N MET A 576 -19.60 18.79 51.78
CA MET A 576 -18.50 19.05 52.72
C MET A 576 -17.98 20.49 52.60
N CYS A 577 -17.83 21.02 51.38
CA CYS A 577 -17.45 22.42 51.16
C CYS A 577 -18.50 23.41 51.68
N ASN A 578 -19.80 23.11 51.56
CA ASN A 578 -20.87 23.98 52.07
C ASN A 578 -21.04 23.93 53.59
N ASN A 579 -20.68 22.83 54.25
CA ASN A 579 -20.72 22.75 55.72
C ASN A 579 -19.57 23.53 56.41
N VAL A 580 -18.51 23.89 55.68
CA VAL A 580 -17.43 24.74 56.21
C VAL A 580 -17.79 26.24 56.13
N ALA A 581 -18.82 26.61 55.39
CA ALA A 581 -19.21 28.02 55.19
C ALA A 581 -20.17 28.60 56.26
N PHE A 582 -20.58 27.82 57.27
CA PHE A 582 -21.61 28.24 58.23
C PHE A 582 -21.13 28.73 59.62
N ASP A 583 -19.82 28.79 59.88
CA ASP A 583 -19.30 29.29 61.17
C ASP A 583 -18.32 30.46 61.02
N LEU A 584 -18.82 31.64 60.63
CA LEU A 584 -18.16 32.93 60.90
C LEU A 584 -19.22 34.03 61.15
N PRO A 585 -19.25 34.68 62.33
CA PRO A 585 -20.29 35.65 62.65
C PRO A 585 -20.03 37.04 62.05
N ALA A 586 -21.13 37.64 61.59
CA ALA A 586 -21.21 38.91 60.89
C ALA A 586 -20.69 40.12 61.68
N ARG A 587 -19.97 41.02 60.98
CA ARG A 587 -19.87 42.44 61.37
C ARG A 587 -19.95 43.37 60.16
N SER A 588 -21.12 44.03 60.07
CA SER A 588 -21.40 45.39 59.61
C SER A 588 -21.00 45.86 58.20
N ARG A 589 -22.05 46.11 57.41
CA ARG A 589 -22.14 46.91 56.16
C ARG A 589 -21.69 48.37 56.34
N ARG A 590 -21.13 48.95 55.26
CA ARG A 590 -21.40 50.31 54.69
C ARG A 590 -20.63 50.41 53.35
N ALA A 591 -21.30 50.34 52.19
CA ALA A 591 -21.98 51.43 51.47
C ALA A 591 -21.03 52.37 50.70
N ALA A 592 -21.14 52.35 49.37
CA ALA A 592 -21.30 53.51 48.46
C ALA A 592 -20.41 53.51 47.19
N LYS A 593 -21.10 53.45 46.04
CA LYS A 593 -21.04 54.31 44.84
C LYS A 593 -19.69 54.65 44.14
N SER A 594 -19.70 54.31 42.84
CA SER A 594 -19.53 55.19 41.66
C SER A 594 -18.21 55.22 40.87
N LEU A 595 -18.39 55.01 39.55
CA LEU A 595 -17.67 55.43 38.33
C LEU A 595 -16.36 54.71 37.88
N GLU A 596 -16.49 54.09 36.68
CA GLU A 596 -15.65 54.12 35.45
C GLU A 596 -14.16 54.50 35.62
N ASP A 597 -13.15 53.78 35.13
CA ASP A 597 -12.93 53.17 33.81
C ASP A 597 -11.76 52.14 33.88
N GLY A 598 -11.76 51.16 32.97
CA GLY A 598 -10.53 50.68 32.33
C GLY A 598 -9.92 49.33 32.75
N ALA A 599 -9.62 48.53 31.70
CA ALA A 599 -8.60 47.48 31.60
C ALA A 599 -8.93 46.02 32.02
N ALA A 600 -8.76 45.15 31.01
CA ALA A 600 -8.23 43.78 31.00
C ALA A 600 -8.50 42.85 32.21
N MET A 601 -9.13 41.71 31.93
CA MET A 601 -9.30 40.62 32.88
C MET A 601 -8.72 39.33 32.27
N GLU A 602 -7.40 39.17 32.39
CA GLU A 602 -6.87 37.89 32.89
C GLU A 602 -7.09 37.94 34.40
N ASP A 603 -7.67 36.89 35.00
CA ASP A 603 -7.22 36.53 36.34
C ASP A 603 -7.58 35.10 36.71
N ALA A 604 -6.56 34.48 37.29
CA ALA A 604 -6.53 33.16 37.88
C ALA A 604 -7.42 33.07 39.12
N VAL A 605 -7.88 31.86 39.43
CA VAL A 605 -8.49 31.54 40.72
C VAL A 605 -7.46 30.80 41.59
N PRO A 606 -7.31 31.12 42.90
CA PRO A 606 -6.08 30.86 43.66
C PRO A 606 -6.14 29.59 44.50
N LEU A 607 -4.96 28.97 44.68
CA LEU A 607 -4.66 27.96 45.69
C LEU A 607 -4.83 28.51 47.13
N CYS A 608 -5.50 27.76 48.00
CA CYS A 608 -5.33 27.89 49.45
C CYS A 608 -4.16 27.02 49.94
N LYS A 609 -3.40 27.61 50.88
CA LYS A 609 -2.06 27.24 51.35
C LYS A 609 -2.01 26.07 52.35
N GLU A 610 -0.83 25.47 52.39
CA GLU A 610 -0.30 24.48 53.33
C GLU A 610 -0.47 24.82 54.82
N VAL A 611 -0.70 23.78 55.63
CA VAL A 611 -0.33 23.73 57.05
C VAL A 611 0.57 22.50 57.25
N LYS A 612 1.80 22.73 57.71
CA LYS A 612 2.74 21.68 58.17
C LYS A 612 2.41 21.25 59.59
N ALA A 613 2.47 19.95 59.87
CA ALA A 613 2.82 19.41 61.19
C ALA A 613 3.44 18.01 61.06
N GLU A 614 4.74 17.89 61.35
CA GLU A 614 5.40 16.63 61.71
C GLU A 614 5.25 16.41 63.22
N ILE A 615 4.75 15.23 63.66
CA ILE A 615 5.06 14.57 64.94
C ILE A 615 4.91 13.05 64.70
N GLY A 616 5.86 12.26 65.21
CA GLY A 616 6.12 10.87 64.81
C GLY A 616 5.60 9.76 65.72
N ALA A 617 5.90 8.53 65.26
CA ALA A 617 6.01 7.23 65.94
C ALA A 617 4.86 6.74 66.86
N GLU A 618 4.16 5.67 66.45
CA GLU A 618 4.22 4.33 67.09
C GLU A 618 3.21 3.31 66.48
N GLN A 619 3.76 2.13 66.16
CA GLN A 619 3.19 0.76 66.18
C GLN A 619 1.73 0.47 65.78
N LEU A 620 1.58 -0.35 64.71
CA LEU A 620 0.52 -1.37 64.61
C LEU A 620 1.13 -2.69 64.03
N PRO A 621 0.78 -3.88 64.56
CA PRO A 621 1.45 -5.14 64.23
C PRO A 621 0.70 -6.03 63.20
N LEU A 622 1.51 -6.85 62.51
CA LEU A 622 1.32 -8.25 62.08
C LEU A 622 0.24 -8.66 61.03
N GLY A 623 0.75 -9.29 59.96
CA GLY A 623 0.06 -10.22 59.03
C GLY A 623 0.12 -9.71 57.58
N LEU A 624 0.92 -10.23 56.63
CA LEU A 624 1.27 -11.61 56.29
C LEU A 624 2.64 -11.65 55.59
N ARG A 625 3.45 -12.65 55.94
CA ARG A 625 4.73 -13.02 55.30
C ARG A 625 4.55 -14.32 54.49
N GLY A 626 5.26 -14.41 53.37
CA GLY A 626 5.59 -15.64 52.62
C GLY A 626 4.78 -15.75 51.32
N LEU A 627 5.33 -15.91 50.12
CA LEU A 627 6.64 -16.44 49.70
C LEU A 627 6.99 -15.88 48.31
N GLU A 628 8.13 -15.20 48.20
CA GLU A 628 9.00 -15.22 47.02
C GLU A 628 10.26 -15.98 47.42
N GLU A 629 10.70 -16.95 46.60
CA GLU A 629 12.10 -17.27 46.23
C GLU A 629 12.30 -18.72 45.76
N GLY A 630 13.21 -18.88 44.79
CA GLY A 630 13.54 -20.10 44.04
C GLY A 630 12.85 -20.04 42.67
N TRP A 631 13.47 -20.25 41.53
CA TRP A 631 14.35 -21.35 41.18
C TRP A 631 15.39 -20.91 40.14
N GLY A 632 16.65 -21.19 40.41
CA GLY A 632 17.74 -21.18 39.43
C GLY A 632 17.90 -22.55 38.76
N SER A 633 18.44 -22.50 37.54
CA SER A 633 19.24 -23.52 36.84
C SER A 633 18.94 -25.01 37.09
N GLN A 634 18.42 -25.70 36.07
CA GLN A 634 18.94 -26.98 35.59
C GLN A 634 18.26 -27.35 34.26
N GLY A 635 19.06 -27.60 33.22
CA GLY A 635 18.59 -28.16 31.95
C GLY A 635 18.43 -29.68 32.03
N PRO A 636 17.77 -30.30 31.04
CA PRO A 636 17.91 -31.73 30.82
C PRO A 636 18.58 -32.02 29.46
N HIS A 637 19.66 -32.79 29.54
CA HIS A 637 20.07 -33.74 28.53
C HIS A 637 18.97 -34.80 28.36
N TRP A 638 18.59 -35.10 27.12
CA TRP A 638 18.10 -36.41 26.71
C TRP A 638 18.80 -36.82 25.42
N GLY A 639 19.39 -38.00 25.46
CA GLY A 639 20.15 -38.61 24.38
C GLY A 639 19.30 -39.39 23.38
N GLU A 640 20.03 -39.90 22.41
CA GLU A 640 19.65 -40.81 21.33
C GLU A 640 18.95 -42.09 21.84
N ASP A 641 17.89 -42.53 21.14
CA ASP A 641 17.73 -43.89 20.58
C ASP A 641 16.33 -44.07 19.94
N CYS A 642 16.33 -44.69 18.74
CA CYS A 642 15.23 -45.07 17.83
C CYS A 642 14.77 -44.05 16.77
#